data_AF-A0A7Y5LR74-F1
#
_entry.id   AF-A0A7Y5LR74-F1
#
_cell.length_a   1.000
_cell.length_b   1.000
_cell.length_c   1.000
_cell.angle_alpha   90.00
_cell.angle_beta   90.00
_cell.angle_gamma   90.00
#
_symmetry.space_group_name_H-M   'P 1'
#
loop_
_entity.id
_entity.type
_entity.pdbx_description
1 polymer ?
#
loop_
_entity_poly.entity_id
_entity_poly.type
_entity_poly.pdbx_seq_one_letter_code
_entity_poly.pdbx_strand_id
1 'polypeptide(L)'
;MTEEFLVFNGIRAATGSYITPPLPASALSKLAQGQPITPAERAECRRRAEQKVLSHFGVRAGIDTRLLQQTGWAAVFPQVTPGSQAEYRQQAILEALQPLLNLRRTQASAHQESYFRIISGVDGLRPGESKVDFLARFGTGSGPADPRKFPYYILLVGNPTEIPFRVQQQLDIQYAVGRLDFDTIDDFAYYAQSVVATEEPGFGLAKTAAFWGVANPSDRATAASSEYLISPLATEFRNHKGWTVELLLKEQATYAALTNLLHRDNTPALLFTASHGVGFDAGDSRQAAHQGALLCQDWPGPGSGELIKDWYFSGADIAQHANLLGCITFHFACYGGGTPHIDEFWRMAHDQPQVITPTPFVAALPKKLLAHRRGGALAVIAHTDRAWGYSFLSPGIRPDAKNPQTVAFDSVLAQLAAGYPVGAAVDFLNERYAEIACDLASRLDDIDNGKKIDPTDLANLWTANNDARGYGVLGDPAVRLHLSDNPTPVRRNLISISGGTQSTVPQPDPDFHQENPPMNSSSDTPKKDLDYGLFGGKDKDEPSAFRQFIARATEVLSDAVGNAATLTVRTYTTESLKLTADGIPENPQLRAMTKIALDGDTDVYVPTQDGLVDEKLWNLHLETVRVAQAHRTELFRSAMALIRGE
;
A
#
# COMPACT_ATOMS: atom_id res chain seq x y z
N MET A 1 -29.60 -21.65 8.06
CA MET A 1 -28.22 -21.32 8.48
C MET A 1 -28.07 -19.83 8.32
N THR A 2 -27.67 -19.11 9.36
CA THR A 2 -27.34 -17.67 9.24
C THR A 2 -26.12 -17.55 8.36
N GLU A 3 -26.22 -16.79 7.27
CA GLU A 3 -25.10 -16.56 6.35
C GLU A 3 -23.99 -15.81 7.10
N GLU A 4 -22.79 -16.39 7.15
CA GLU A 4 -21.64 -15.80 7.85
C GLU A 4 -21.01 -14.71 6.96
N PHE A 5 -20.93 -13.50 7.50
CA PHE A 5 -20.32 -12.35 6.83
C PHE A 5 -18.90 -12.13 7.34
N LEU A 6 -17.95 -12.03 6.41
CA LEU A 6 -16.58 -11.64 6.69
C LEU A 6 -16.48 -10.11 6.73
N VAL A 7 -15.78 -9.59 7.74
CA VAL A 7 -15.54 -8.15 7.93
C VAL A 7 -14.07 -7.85 7.65
N PHE A 8 -13.80 -6.77 6.93
CA PHE A 8 -12.47 -6.40 6.44
C PHE A 8 -11.99 -5.10 7.08
N ASN A 9 -10.68 -4.90 7.24
CA ASN A 9 -10.16 -3.60 7.63
C ASN A 9 -10.12 -2.63 6.45
N GLY A 10 -10.03 -1.35 6.79
CA GLY A 10 -9.79 -0.26 5.85
C GLY A 10 -11.03 0.62 5.68
N ILE A 11 -10.82 1.94 5.81
CA ILE A 11 -11.89 2.94 5.72
C ILE A 11 -11.63 3.87 4.53
N ARG A 12 -12.65 4.11 3.73
CA ARG A 12 -12.61 5.04 2.60
C ARG A 12 -12.73 6.46 3.12
N ALA A 13 -11.71 7.28 2.83
CA ALA A 13 -11.62 8.64 3.34
C ALA A 13 -12.83 9.50 2.96
N ALA A 14 -13.29 9.42 1.71
CA ALA A 14 -14.37 10.27 1.20
C ALA A 14 -15.74 10.05 1.87
N THR A 15 -15.98 8.87 2.45
CA THR A 15 -17.33 8.49 2.93
C THR A 15 -17.36 8.02 4.38
N GLY A 16 -16.22 7.64 4.95
CA GLY A 16 -16.18 6.99 6.26
C GLY A 16 -16.83 5.61 6.27
N SER A 17 -17.01 4.99 5.11
CA SER A 17 -17.46 3.62 4.97
C SER A 17 -16.26 2.67 4.89
N TYR A 18 -16.49 1.37 5.08
CA TYR A 18 -15.48 0.37 4.76
C TYR A 18 -15.05 0.48 3.28
N ILE A 19 -13.77 0.23 3.01
CA ILE A 19 -13.25 0.12 1.64
C ILE A 19 -13.92 -1.05 0.93
N THR A 20 -14.00 -2.18 1.64
CA THR A 20 -14.72 -3.39 1.22
C THR A 20 -15.86 -3.62 2.20
N PRO A 21 -17.14 -3.57 1.75
CA PRO A 21 -18.26 -3.89 2.63
C PRO A 21 -18.19 -5.36 3.08
N PRO A 22 -18.82 -5.73 4.20
CA PRO A 22 -18.90 -7.13 4.61
C PRO A 22 -19.46 -8.02 3.50
N LEU A 23 -18.82 -9.16 3.24
CA LEU A 23 -19.21 -10.10 2.18
C LEU A 23 -19.64 -11.44 2.77
N PRO A 24 -20.65 -12.12 2.19
CA PRO A 24 -21.00 -13.47 2.59
C PRO A 24 -19.91 -14.46 2.14
N ALA A 25 -19.64 -15.47 2.97
CA ALA A 25 -18.63 -16.49 2.67
C ALA A 25 -18.90 -17.21 1.33
N SER A 26 -20.17 -17.36 0.95
CA SER A 26 -20.60 -17.96 -0.32
C SER A 26 -20.09 -17.19 -1.55
N ALA A 27 -20.04 -15.85 -1.49
CA ALA A 27 -19.52 -15.02 -2.57
C ALA A 27 -18.00 -15.18 -2.69
N LEU A 28 -17.26 -15.14 -1.58
CA LEU A 28 -15.82 -15.32 -1.56
C LEU A 28 -15.38 -16.70 -2.06
N SER A 29 -16.14 -17.74 -1.73
CA SER A 29 -15.86 -19.09 -2.23
C SER A 29 -15.88 -19.17 -3.75
N LYS A 30 -16.89 -18.56 -4.40
CA LYS A 30 -16.99 -18.54 -5.86
C LYS A 30 -15.80 -17.82 -6.49
N LEU A 31 -15.30 -16.79 -5.82
CA LEU A 31 -14.14 -16.02 -6.28
C LEU A 31 -12.84 -16.79 -6.11
N ALA A 32 -12.67 -17.50 -4.99
CA ALA A 32 -11.53 -18.39 -4.77
C ALA A 32 -11.46 -19.47 -5.87
N GLN A 33 -12.59 -20.01 -6.29
CA GLN A 33 -12.68 -21.00 -7.40
C GLN A 33 -12.41 -20.39 -8.78
N GLY A 34 -12.70 -19.10 -8.97
CA GLY A 34 -12.47 -18.38 -10.23
C GLY A 34 -11.06 -17.81 -10.39
N GLN A 35 -10.18 -17.94 -9.39
CA GLN A 35 -8.82 -17.41 -9.47
C GLN A 35 -7.80 -18.47 -9.95
N PRO A 36 -7.05 -18.19 -11.02
CA PRO A 36 -5.89 -19.00 -11.35
C PRO A 36 -4.77 -18.68 -10.36
N ILE A 37 -4.51 -19.56 -9.38
CA ILE A 37 -3.16 -19.67 -8.81
C ILE A 37 -2.24 -20.05 -9.99
N THR A 38 -1.11 -19.36 -10.17
CA THR A 38 -0.28 -19.65 -11.34
C THR A 38 0.16 -21.12 -11.32
N PRO A 39 0.33 -21.77 -12.49
CA PRO A 39 0.81 -23.15 -12.53
C PRO A 39 2.14 -23.34 -11.78
N ALA A 40 3.00 -22.30 -11.78
CA ALA A 40 4.26 -22.28 -11.03
C ALA A 40 4.03 -22.28 -9.50
N GLU A 41 3.12 -21.43 -9.00
CA GLU A 41 2.76 -21.40 -7.57
C GLU A 41 2.09 -22.71 -7.14
N ARG A 42 1.18 -23.26 -7.96
CA ARG A 42 0.54 -24.58 -7.69
C ARG A 42 1.55 -25.71 -7.68
N ALA A 43 2.44 -25.77 -8.67
CA ALA A 43 3.48 -26.79 -8.73
C ALA A 43 4.45 -26.68 -7.56
N GLU A 44 4.81 -25.46 -7.15
CA GLU A 44 5.69 -25.23 -6.00
C GLU A 44 5.01 -25.63 -4.68
N CYS A 45 3.76 -25.24 -4.45
CA CYS A 45 2.96 -25.68 -3.29
C CYS A 45 2.80 -27.20 -3.27
N ARG A 46 2.48 -27.83 -4.40
CA ARG A 46 2.34 -29.29 -4.51
C ARG A 46 3.66 -30.01 -4.22
N ARG A 47 4.75 -29.59 -4.86
CA ARG A 47 6.09 -30.14 -4.63
C ARG A 47 6.50 -30.01 -3.17
N ARG A 48 6.08 -28.93 -2.48
CA ARG A 48 6.34 -28.71 -1.05
C ARG A 48 5.46 -29.55 -0.14
N ALA A 49 4.17 -29.67 -0.43
CA ALA A 49 3.24 -30.54 0.28
C ALA A 49 3.64 -32.02 0.18
N GLU A 50 4.22 -32.43 -0.95
CA GLU A 50 4.81 -33.75 -1.17
C GLU A 50 6.16 -33.92 -0.44
N GLN A 51 6.92 -32.84 -0.27
CA GLN A 51 8.18 -32.78 0.48
C GLN A 51 7.97 -32.56 1.99
N LYS A 52 7.09 -33.35 2.65
CA LYS A 52 6.81 -33.36 4.12
C LYS A 52 8.02 -33.48 5.08
N VAL A 53 9.25 -33.32 4.59
CA VAL A 53 10.53 -33.61 5.22
C VAL A 53 11.31 -32.34 5.60
N LEU A 54 11.02 -31.17 5.01
CA LEU A 54 11.72 -29.93 5.40
C LEU A 54 11.09 -29.33 6.67
N SER A 55 11.85 -29.35 7.76
CA SER A 55 11.43 -28.82 9.07
C SER A 55 11.50 -27.29 9.18
N HIS A 56 11.95 -26.57 8.13
CA HIS A 56 12.03 -25.11 8.14
C HIS A 56 12.13 -24.54 6.70
N PHE A 57 11.57 -23.34 6.47
CA PHE A 57 11.51 -22.70 5.14
C PHE A 57 12.68 -21.74 4.82
N GLY A 58 13.50 -21.39 5.80
CA GLY A 58 14.54 -20.35 5.71
C GLY A 58 15.93 -20.81 5.21
N VAL A 59 16.98 -20.28 5.81
CA VAL A 59 18.39 -20.58 5.48
C VAL A 59 18.86 -22.00 5.81
N ARG A 60 19.62 -22.62 4.90
CA ARG A 60 20.19 -23.97 5.05
C ARG A 60 20.62 -24.32 6.49
N ALA A 61 20.20 -25.49 6.96
CA ALA A 61 20.48 -26.01 8.29
C ALA A 61 21.95 -25.86 8.73
N GLY A 62 22.14 -25.49 10.00
CA GLY A 62 23.46 -25.25 10.60
C GLY A 62 23.96 -23.82 10.45
N ILE A 63 23.17 -22.91 9.87
CA ILE A 63 23.49 -21.48 9.74
C ILE A 63 22.71 -20.70 10.80
N ASP A 64 23.42 -19.88 11.58
CA ASP A 64 22.80 -18.95 12.52
C ASP A 64 22.33 -17.69 11.78
N THR A 65 21.02 -17.49 11.72
CA THR A 65 20.41 -16.34 11.03
C THR A 65 20.85 -15.00 11.60
N ARG A 66 21.34 -14.95 12.85
CA ARG A 66 21.82 -13.72 13.48
C ARG A 66 23.19 -13.27 12.96
N LEU A 67 23.91 -14.11 12.24
CA LEU A 67 25.30 -13.87 11.83
C LEU A 67 25.40 -13.68 10.31
N LEU A 68 25.62 -12.43 9.88
CA LEU A 68 25.73 -12.04 8.47
C LEU A 68 26.90 -12.75 7.76
N GLN A 69 28.00 -13.00 8.45
CA GLN A 69 29.14 -13.78 7.93
C GLN A 69 28.80 -15.25 7.63
N GLN A 70 27.64 -15.76 8.05
CA GLN A 70 27.14 -17.10 7.71
C GLN A 70 25.99 -17.07 6.70
N THR A 71 25.16 -16.03 6.75
CA THR A 71 23.93 -15.87 5.96
C THR A 71 24.13 -15.08 4.66
N GLY A 72 25.10 -14.17 4.64
CA GLY A 72 25.28 -13.20 3.58
C GLY A 72 24.21 -12.11 3.54
N TRP A 73 24.52 -11.04 2.80
CA TRP A 73 23.63 -9.92 2.53
C TRP A 73 23.76 -9.45 1.07
N ALA A 74 22.63 -9.16 0.42
CA ALA A 74 22.57 -8.63 -0.94
C ALA A 74 21.71 -7.37 -1.03
N ALA A 75 22.16 -6.38 -1.80
CA ALA A 75 21.30 -5.31 -2.33
C ALA A 75 20.89 -5.64 -3.76
N VAL A 76 19.60 -5.52 -4.09
CA VAL A 76 19.05 -5.80 -5.42
C VAL A 76 18.29 -4.57 -5.92
N PHE A 77 18.73 -4.07 -7.07
CA PHE A 77 18.18 -2.92 -7.77
C PHE A 77 17.45 -3.37 -9.04
N PRO A 78 16.54 -2.54 -9.61
CA PRO A 78 15.97 -2.83 -10.90
C PRO A 78 17.02 -2.79 -12.00
N GLN A 79 16.79 -3.55 -13.07
CA GLN A 79 17.61 -3.47 -14.26
C GLN A 79 17.45 -2.08 -14.90
N VAL A 80 18.58 -1.47 -15.25
CA VAL A 80 18.62 -0.17 -15.92
C VAL A 80 19.46 -0.25 -17.18
N THR A 81 19.09 0.55 -18.17
CA THR A 81 19.84 0.66 -19.43
C THR A 81 21.07 1.56 -19.22
N PRO A 82 22.26 1.17 -19.69
CA PRO A 82 23.44 2.04 -19.65
C PRO A 82 23.19 3.40 -20.32
N GLY A 83 23.62 4.48 -19.66
CA GLY A 83 23.44 5.87 -20.08
C GLY A 83 22.05 6.46 -19.84
N SER A 84 21.12 5.71 -19.21
CA SER A 84 19.76 6.19 -18.94
C SER A 84 19.68 7.05 -17.68
N GLN A 85 18.64 7.91 -17.58
CA GLN A 85 18.32 8.64 -16.34
C GLN A 85 18.11 7.70 -15.15
N ALA A 86 17.58 6.50 -15.38
CA ALA A 86 17.41 5.50 -14.34
C ALA A 86 18.76 4.98 -13.81
N GLU A 87 19.78 4.83 -14.66
CA GLU A 87 21.13 4.46 -14.24
C GLU A 87 21.77 5.58 -13.41
N TYR A 88 21.66 6.84 -13.83
CA TYR A 88 22.17 7.97 -13.04
C TYR A 88 21.49 8.06 -11.66
N ARG A 89 20.17 7.88 -11.60
CA ARG A 89 19.43 7.81 -10.32
C ARG A 89 19.92 6.63 -9.47
N GLN A 90 20.08 5.46 -10.07
CA GLN A 90 20.54 4.26 -9.35
C GLN A 90 21.94 4.45 -8.77
N GLN A 91 22.85 5.09 -9.52
CA GLN A 91 24.19 5.44 -9.05
C GLN A 91 24.16 6.42 -7.87
N ALA A 92 23.30 7.45 -7.93
CA ALA A 92 23.11 8.38 -6.82
C ALA A 92 22.56 7.69 -5.56
N ILE A 93 21.66 6.71 -5.71
CA ILE A 93 21.16 5.90 -4.60
C ILE A 93 22.28 5.02 -4.02
N LEU A 94 23.10 4.38 -4.85
CA LEU A 94 24.26 3.61 -4.40
C LEU A 94 25.23 4.45 -3.58
N GLU A 95 25.52 5.67 -4.03
CA GLU A 95 26.36 6.63 -3.29
C GLU A 95 25.73 7.04 -1.96
N ALA A 96 24.43 7.36 -1.94
CA ALA A 96 23.71 7.69 -0.72
C ALA A 96 23.69 6.52 0.30
N LEU A 97 23.58 5.28 -0.19
CA LEU A 97 23.60 4.07 0.62
C LEU A 97 25.01 3.58 0.99
N GLN A 98 26.07 4.21 0.49
CA GLN A 98 27.45 3.76 0.69
C GLN A 98 27.82 3.46 2.16
N PRO A 99 27.40 4.26 3.17
CA PRO A 99 27.65 3.92 4.58
C PRO A 99 27.08 2.56 4.98
N LEU A 100 25.82 2.27 4.60
CA LEU A 100 25.17 1.00 4.86
C LEU A 100 25.86 -0.14 4.10
N LEU A 101 26.19 0.06 2.83
CA LEU A 101 26.84 -0.94 1.99
C LEU A 101 28.22 -1.33 2.55
N ASN A 102 28.99 -0.36 3.07
CA ASN A 102 30.27 -0.61 3.71
C ASN A 102 30.13 -1.42 5.00
N LEU A 103 29.15 -1.06 5.83
CA LEU A 103 28.82 -1.80 7.06
C LEU A 103 28.48 -3.26 6.74
N ARG A 104 27.53 -3.47 5.82
CA ARG A 104 27.08 -4.82 5.45
C ARG A 104 28.14 -5.64 4.73
N ARG A 105 29.00 -5.02 3.91
CA ARG A 105 30.16 -5.71 3.34
C ARG A 105 31.06 -6.23 4.46
N THR A 106 31.46 -5.36 5.38
CA THR A 106 32.35 -5.73 6.51
C THR A 106 31.80 -6.92 7.31
N GLN A 107 30.49 -6.95 7.55
CA GLN A 107 29.85 -8.01 8.33
C GLN A 107 29.62 -9.29 7.52
N ALA A 108 29.09 -9.20 6.31
CA ALA A 108 28.71 -10.35 5.50
C ALA A 108 29.92 -11.03 4.85
N SER A 109 30.92 -10.27 4.41
CA SER A 109 32.09 -10.82 3.72
C SER A 109 33.19 -11.34 4.64
N ALA A 110 33.04 -11.21 5.96
CA ALA A 110 34.06 -11.58 6.94
C ALA A 110 34.57 -13.03 6.81
N HIS A 111 33.72 -13.96 6.34
CA HIS A 111 34.12 -15.34 6.04
C HIS A 111 34.34 -15.60 4.55
N GLN A 112 33.55 -14.98 3.67
CA GLN A 112 33.62 -15.19 2.24
C GLN A 112 33.12 -13.98 1.47
N GLU A 113 33.91 -13.46 0.52
CA GLU A 113 33.56 -12.26 -0.25
C GLU A 113 32.21 -12.38 -0.98
N SER A 114 31.89 -13.58 -1.50
CA SER A 114 30.66 -13.83 -2.25
C SER A 114 29.37 -13.76 -1.41
N TYR A 115 29.48 -13.64 -0.08
CA TYR A 115 28.35 -13.46 0.83
C TYR A 115 27.86 -12.02 0.85
N PHE A 116 28.64 -11.06 0.35
CA PHE A 116 28.17 -9.71 0.08
C PHE A 116 27.93 -9.53 -1.42
N ARG A 117 26.75 -9.05 -1.83
CA ARG A 117 26.44 -8.81 -3.24
C ARG A 117 25.69 -7.49 -3.46
N ILE A 118 25.98 -6.85 -4.59
CA ILE A 118 25.17 -5.75 -5.12
C ILE A 118 24.77 -6.16 -6.55
N ILE A 119 23.48 -6.31 -6.77
CA ILE A 119 22.89 -6.68 -8.06
C ILE A 119 22.26 -5.41 -8.63
N SER A 120 22.88 -4.82 -9.66
CA SER A 120 22.54 -3.50 -10.19
C SER A 120 22.88 -3.39 -11.68
N GLY A 121 22.57 -2.24 -12.30
CA GLY A 121 22.85 -1.99 -13.71
C GLY A 121 22.11 -2.97 -14.62
N VAL A 122 22.83 -3.55 -15.57
CA VAL A 122 22.32 -4.57 -16.48
C VAL A 122 21.99 -5.89 -15.79
N ASP A 123 22.58 -6.14 -14.62
CA ASP A 123 22.36 -7.37 -13.83
C ASP A 123 21.19 -7.27 -12.86
N GLY A 124 20.58 -6.08 -12.71
CA GLY A 124 19.41 -5.85 -11.88
C GLY A 124 18.23 -6.79 -12.17
N LEU A 125 17.22 -6.73 -11.31
CA LEU A 125 15.96 -7.45 -11.50
C LEU A 125 15.26 -6.93 -12.77
N ARG A 126 14.97 -7.82 -13.72
CA ARG A 126 14.39 -7.42 -15.00
C ARG A 126 12.89 -7.16 -14.86
N PRO A 127 12.30 -6.24 -15.64
CA PRO A 127 10.85 -6.03 -15.65
C PRO A 127 10.10 -7.34 -15.94
N GLY A 128 9.16 -7.70 -15.06
CA GLY A 128 8.36 -8.92 -15.19
C GLY A 128 9.09 -10.23 -14.87
N GLU A 129 10.36 -10.18 -14.45
CA GLU A 129 11.12 -11.37 -14.04
C GLU A 129 10.51 -11.98 -12.77
N SER A 130 10.22 -13.29 -12.83
CA SER A 130 9.73 -14.01 -11.65
C SER A 130 10.86 -14.24 -10.65
N LYS A 131 10.51 -14.54 -9.38
CA LYS A 131 11.50 -15.01 -8.40
C LYS A 131 12.35 -16.15 -8.95
N VAL A 132 11.72 -17.14 -9.57
CA VAL A 132 12.38 -18.36 -10.03
C VAL A 132 13.41 -18.03 -11.11
N ASP A 133 13.03 -17.19 -12.08
CA ASP A 133 13.91 -16.78 -13.17
C ASP A 133 15.09 -15.94 -12.66
N PHE A 134 14.82 -15.00 -11.75
CA PHE A 134 15.85 -14.18 -11.12
C PHE A 134 16.88 -15.04 -10.37
N LEU A 135 16.42 -15.94 -9.50
CA LEU A 135 17.27 -16.83 -8.71
C LEU A 135 18.05 -17.83 -9.58
N ALA A 136 17.44 -18.35 -10.65
CA ALA A 136 18.09 -19.28 -11.57
C ALA A 136 19.37 -18.71 -12.20
N ARG A 137 19.43 -17.39 -12.44
CA ARG A 137 20.64 -16.68 -12.93
C ARG A 137 21.83 -16.81 -11.99
N PHE A 138 21.58 -17.08 -10.70
CA PHE A 138 22.60 -17.27 -9.67
C PHE A 138 22.77 -18.73 -9.25
N GLY A 139 22.19 -19.68 -10.00
CA GLY A 139 22.28 -21.11 -9.72
C GLY A 139 21.49 -21.55 -8.47
N THR A 140 20.56 -20.71 -8.02
CA THR A 140 19.60 -21.02 -6.97
C THR A 140 18.26 -21.44 -7.56
N GLY A 141 17.48 -22.16 -6.77
CA GLY A 141 16.16 -22.62 -7.10
C GLY A 141 15.39 -22.87 -5.82
N SER A 142 14.29 -23.59 -5.91
CA SER A 142 13.46 -23.87 -4.74
C SER A 142 14.19 -24.74 -3.70
N GLY A 143 13.92 -24.49 -2.42
CA GLY A 143 14.53 -25.17 -1.27
C GLY A 143 15.04 -24.17 -0.23
N PRO A 144 15.73 -24.61 0.83
CA PRO A 144 16.35 -23.68 1.78
C PRO A 144 17.34 -22.74 1.08
N ALA A 145 17.43 -21.48 1.52
CA ALA A 145 18.41 -20.55 0.98
C ALA A 145 19.84 -21.03 1.29
N ASP A 146 20.73 -21.01 0.29
CA ASP A 146 22.13 -21.37 0.45
C ASP A 146 23.02 -20.13 0.20
N PRO A 147 23.54 -19.49 1.26
CA PRO A 147 24.39 -18.30 1.18
C PRO A 147 25.60 -18.44 0.27
N ARG A 148 26.09 -19.67 0.05
CA ARG A 148 27.19 -19.97 -0.88
C ARG A 148 26.82 -19.71 -2.32
N LYS A 149 25.53 -19.76 -2.66
CA LYS A 149 25.00 -19.49 -4.00
C LYS A 149 24.43 -18.09 -4.10
N PHE A 150 23.58 -17.70 -3.15
CA PHE A 150 22.99 -16.37 -3.07
C PHE A 150 22.73 -15.99 -1.60
N PRO A 151 23.06 -14.76 -1.18
CA PRO A 151 22.82 -14.29 0.19
C PRO A 151 21.39 -14.46 0.70
N TYR A 152 21.25 -14.75 1.99
CA TYR A 152 19.95 -14.95 2.65
C TYR A 152 19.19 -13.63 2.87
N TYR A 153 19.89 -12.59 3.32
CA TYR A 153 19.29 -11.27 3.51
C TYR A 153 19.31 -10.50 2.19
N ILE A 154 18.15 -10.02 1.75
CA ILE A 154 17.97 -9.31 0.48
C ILE A 154 17.32 -7.96 0.73
N LEU A 155 18.04 -6.87 0.47
CA LEU A 155 17.47 -5.53 0.42
C LEU A 155 17.09 -5.18 -1.02
N LEU A 156 15.80 -5.05 -1.28
CA LEU A 156 15.27 -4.50 -2.54
C LEU A 156 15.36 -2.97 -2.49
N VAL A 157 15.94 -2.36 -3.51
CA VAL A 157 16.06 -0.90 -3.62
C VAL A 157 15.40 -0.45 -4.90
N GLY A 158 14.17 0.05 -4.79
CA GLY A 158 13.35 0.43 -5.94
C GLY A 158 11.87 0.52 -5.60
N ASN A 159 11.15 1.34 -6.38
CA ASN A 159 9.73 1.53 -6.17
C ASN A 159 8.93 0.30 -6.64
N PRO A 160 7.66 0.17 -6.25
CA PRO A 160 6.82 -0.97 -6.64
C PRO A 160 6.49 -1.07 -8.14
N THR A 161 6.75 -0.03 -8.93
CA THR A 161 6.63 -0.10 -10.41
C THR A 161 7.84 -0.81 -11.00
N GLU A 162 9.03 -0.51 -10.49
CA GLU A 162 10.31 -1.09 -10.93
C GLU A 162 10.50 -2.52 -10.38
N ILE A 163 10.16 -2.73 -9.10
CA ILE A 163 10.22 -4.02 -8.40
C ILE A 163 8.85 -4.27 -7.74
N PRO A 164 7.93 -5.04 -8.35
CA PRO A 164 6.59 -5.26 -7.79
C PRO A 164 6.60 -5.86 -6.38
N PHE A 165 5.58 -5.51 -5.55
CA PHE A 165 5.42 -6.09 -4.20
C PHE A 165 5.36 -7.62 -4.23
N ARG A 166 4.73 -8.21 -5.26
CA ARG A 166 4.69 -9.66 -5.46
C ARG A 166 6.07 -10.32 -5.50
N VAL A 167 7.09 -9.64 -6.03
CA VAL A 167 8.46 -10.18 -6.05
C VAL A 167 9.01 -10.28 -4.63
N GLN A 168 8.79 -9.25 -3.81
CA GLN A 168 9.16 -9.26 -2.39
C GLN A 168 8.47 -10.41 -1.66
N GLN A 169 7.13 -10.47 -1.77
CA GLN A 169 6.31 -11.52 -1.15
C GLN A 169 6.77 -12.93 -1.54
N GLN A 170 7.12 -13.15 -2.82
CA GLN A 170 7.60 -14.46 -3.28
C GLN A 170 8.99 -14.79 -2.75
N LEU A 171 9.90 -13.82 -2.69
CA LEU A 171 11.26 -14.00 -2.15
C LEU A 171 11.24 -14.26 -0.65
N ASP A 172 10.37 -13.57 0.09
CA ASP A 172 10.20 -13.68 1.55
C ASP A 172 9.80 -15.09 2.03
N ILE A 173 9.30 -15.93 1.14
CA ILE A 173 9.02 -17.35 1.42
C ILE A 173 10.32 -18.14 1.72
N GLN A 174 11.46 -17.74 1.16
CA GLN A 174 12.73 -18.49 1.20
C GLN A 174 13.91 -17.66 1.74
N TYR A 175 13.82 -16.34 1.64
CA TYR A 175 14.85 -15.37 1.97
C TYR A 175 14.30 -14.35 2.96
N ALA A 176 15.17 -13.64 3.68
CA ALA A 176 14.76 -12.53 4.54
C ALA A 176 14.84 -11.23 3.73
N VAL A 177 13.69 -10.67 3.32
CA VAL A 177 13.64 -9.55 2.37
C VAL A 177 13.16 -8.27 3.05
N GLY A 178 13.82 -7.16 2.72
CA GLY A 178 13.34 -5.82 3.05
C GLY A 178 13.37 -4.92 1.83
N ARG A 179 12.72 -3.75 1.92
CA ARG A 179 12.63 -2.80 0.81
C ARG A 179 12.94 -1.37 1.24
N LEU A 180 13.69 -0.65 0.41
CA LEU A 180 13.80 0.81 0.43
C LEU A 180 13.23 1.41 -0.85
N ASP A 181 12.30 2.35 -0.67
CA ASP A 181 11.77 3.22 -1.71
C ASP A 181 11.54 4.59 -1.07
N PHE A 182 12.31 5.59 -1.49
CA PHE A 182 12.16 6.97 -1.05
C PHE A 182 12.04 7.90 -2.24
N ASP A 183 11.38 9.04 -2.00
CA ASP A 183 11.09 10.03 -3.03
C ASP A 183 12.33 10.88 -3.37
N THR A 184 13.29 10.99 -2.43
CA THR A 184 14.53 11.77 -2.59
C THR A 184 15.77 10.93 -2.33
N ILE A 185 16.91 11.33 -2.93
CA ILE A 185 18.21 10.67 -2.71
C ILE A 185 18.68 10.86 -1.26
N ASP A 186 18.47 12.03 -0.68
CA ASP A 186 18.85 12.35 0.70
C ASP A 186 18.20 11.40 1.72
N ASP A 187 16.96 10.98 1.46
CA ASP A 187 16.25 10.04 2.34
C ASP A 187 16.95 8.67 2.43
N PHE A 188 17.58 8.20 1.36
CA PHE A 188 18.42 7.00 1.40
C PHE A 188 19.67 7.22 2.27
N ALA A 189 20.28 8.41 2.20
CA ALA A 189 21.44 8.74 3.03
C ALA A 189 21.06 8.86 4.51
N TYR A 190 19.93 9.49 4.84
CA TYR A 190 19.43 9.57 6.22
C TYR A 190 19.15 8.19 6.80
N TYR A 191 18.54 7.30 6.01
CA TYR A 191 18.32 5.92 6.41
C TYR A 191 19.63 5.17 6.66
N ALA A 192 20.56 5.21 5.70
CA ALA A 192 21.85 4.51 5.82
C ALA A 192 22.64 4.95 7.05
N GLN A 193 22.67 6.25 7.33
CA GLN A 193 23.33 6.79 8.51
C GLN A 193 22.62 6.40 9.81
N SER A 194 21.29 6.31 9.81
CA SER A 194 20.54 5.82 10.96
C SER A 194 20.94 4.38 11.31
N VAL A 195 21.02 3.50 10.31
CA VAL A 195 21.46 2.11 10.52
C VAL A 195 22.88 2.06 11.10
N VAL A 196 23.84 2.75 10.46
CA VAL A 196 25.24 2.78 10.92
C VAL A 196 25.34 3.28 12.35
N ALA A 197 24.68 4.41 12.68
CA ALA A 197 24.73 5.00 14.01
C ALA A 197 24.20 4.06 15.12
N THR A 198 23.26 3.17 14.79
CA THR A 198 22.74 2.20 15.77
C THR A 198 23.63 0.98 15.98
N GLU A 199 24.52 0.70 15.03
CA GLU A 199 25.45 -0.43 15.09
C GLU A 199 26.85 -0.02 15.61
N GLU A 200 27.06 1.29 15.84
CA GLU A 200 28.27 1.79 16.49
C GLU A 200 28.36 1.37 17.97
N PRO A 201 29.57 1.09 18.49
CA PRO A 201 29.77 0.83 19.91
C PRO A 201 29.23 1.96 20.79
N GLY A 202 28.43 1.61 21.79
CA GLY A 202 27.86 2.55 22.76
C GLY A 202 26.44 3.01 22.47
N PHE A 203 25.86 2.69 21.30
CA PHE A 203 24.43 2.84 21.07
C PHE A 203 23.63 1.78 21.82
N GLY A 204 22.48 2.15 22.39
CA GLY A 204 21.54 1.20 22.98
C GLY A 204 20.26 1.86 23.48
N LEU A 205 19.12 1.27 23.13
CA LEU A 205 17.79 1.71 23.51
C LEU A 205 17.33 1.08 24.83
N ALA A 206 16.43 1.78 25.52
CA ALA A 206 15.70 1.23 26.64
C ALA A 206 14.79 0.09 26.14
N LYS A 207 14.69 -1.00 26.91
CA LYS A 207 13.78 -2.13 26.66
C LYS A 207 12.33 -1.72 26.93
N THR A 208 11.79 -0.89 26.06
CA THR A 208 10.44 -0.33 26.15
C THR A 208 9.67 -0.70 24.90
N ALA A 209 8.51 -1.31 25.08
CA ALA A 209 7.59 -1.64 24.01
C ALA A 209 6.25 -0.94 24.24
N ALA A 210 5.61 -0.51 23.16
CA ALA A 210 4.27 0.03 23.19
C ALA A 210 3.35 -0.75 22.26
N PHE A 211 2.16 -1.05 22.77
CA PHE A 211 1.08 -1.69 22.05
C PHE A 211 -0.10 -0.73 22.00
N TRP A 212 -0.48 -0.32 20.80
CA TRP A 212 -1.49 0.69 20.56
C TRP A 212 -2.60 0.10 19.67
N GLY A 213 -3.85 0.17 20.12
CA GLY A 213 -4.95 -0.49 19.42
C GLY A 213 -6.29 0.20 19.61
N VAL A 214 -6.93 0.59 18.52
CA VAL A 214 -8.26 1.22 18.55
C VAL A 214 -9.37 0.18 18.70
N ALA A 215 -10.52 0.61 19.20
CA ALA A 215 -11.80 -0.09 19.09
C ALA A 215 -12.87 0.97 18.82
N ASN A 216 -13.01 1.36 17.55
CA ASN A 216 -13.90 2.45 17.17
C ASN A 216 -15.38 2.07 17.40
N PRO A 217 -16.24 3.03 17.75
CA PRO A 217 -17.66 2.75 18.01
C PRO A 217 -18.33 2.07 16.82
N SER A 218 -19.13 1.03 17.10
CA SER A 218 -19.86 0.25 16.09
C SER A 218 -19.00 -0.40 15.00
N ASP A 219 -17.68 -0.50 15.19
CA ASP A 219 -16.79 -1.19 14.26
C ASP A 219 -16.31 -2.53 14.84
N ARG A 220 -16.73 -3.63 14.20
CA ARG A 220 -16.40 -4.99 14.64
C ARG A 220 -14.93 -5.35 14.41
N ALA A 221 -14.30 -4.77 13.39
CA ALA A 221 -12.94 -5.14 12.99
C ALA A 221 -11.90 -4.64 13.99
N THR A 222 -11.96 -3.36 14.35
CA THR A 222 -11.07 -2.78 15.37
C THR A 222 -11.35 -3.36 16.75
N ALA A 223 -12.62 -3.59 17.12
CA ALA A 223 -12.97 -4.30 18.34
C ALA A 223 -12.31 -5.69 18.42
N ALA A 224 -12.36 -6.47 17.33
CA ALA A 224 -11.72 -7.78 17.26
C ALA A 224 -10.19 -7.69 17.36
N SER A 225 -9.52 -6.76 16.68
CA SER A 225 -8.07 -6.59 16.79
C SER A 225 -7.62 -6.11 18.17
N SER A 226 -8.43 -5.27 18.84
CA SER A 226 -8.16 -4.82 20.21
C SER A 226 -8.20 -5.99 21.20
N GLU A 227 -9.23 -6.85 21.08
CA GLU A 227 -9.48 -7.96 22.00
C GLU A 227 -8.61 -9.19 21.71
N TYR A 228 -8.46 -9.58 20.44
CA TYR A 228 -7.87 -10.87 20.04
C TYR A 228 -6.46 -10.76 19.46
N LEU A 229 -5.93 -9.56 19.22
CA LEU A 229 -4.57 -9.33 18.76
C LEU A 229 -3.77 -8.51 19.77
N ILE A 230 -4.11 -7.24 19.99
CA ILE A 230 -3.28 -6.35 20.80
C ILE A 230 -3.23 -6.77 22.27
N SER A 231 -4.38 -7.07 22.89
CA SER A 231 -4.42 -7.41 24.32
C SER A 231 -3.64 -8.70 24.64
N PRO A 232 -3.78 -9.80 23.88
CA PRO A 232 -2.99 -11.01 24.08
C PRO A 232 -1.49 -10.78 23.83
N LEU A 233 -1.12 -10.12 22.72
CA LEU A 233 0.29 -9.84 22.41
C LEU A 233 0.98 -9.03 23.50
N ALA A 234 0.33 -7.96 23.98
CA ALA A 234 0.90 -7.14 25.05
C ALA A 234 1.01 -7.91 26.38
N THR A 235 0.11 -8.87 26.62
CA THR A 235 0.14 -9.71 27.82
C THR A 235 1.28 -10.71 27.74
N GLU A 236 1.44 -11.41 26.62
CA GLU A 236 2.53 -12.36 26.44
C GLU A 236 3.88 -11.65 26.43
N PHE A 237 3.99 -10.50 25.75
CA PHE A 237 5.24 -9.77 25.64
C PHE A 237 5.79 -9.27 26.99
N ARG A 238 4.92 -9.05 27.99
CA ARG A 238 5.35 -8.71 29.38
C ARG A 238 6.17 -9.80 30.04
N ASN A 239 6.11 -11.05 29.54
CA ASN A 239 6.93 -12.15 30.05
C ASN A 239 8.40 -12.02 29.62
N HIS A 240 8.74 -11.16 28.66
CA HIS A 240 10.14 -10.90 28.29
C HIS A 240 10.86 -10.11 29.38
N LYS A 241 11.89 -10.73 29.97
CA LYS A 241 12.65 -10.17 31.08
C LYS A 241 13.24 -8.79 30.76
N GLY A 242 12.98 -7.82 31.63
CA GLY A 242 13.56 -6.48 31.57
C GLY A 242 12.83 -5.51 30.63
N TRP A 243 11.72 -5.92 30.00
CA TRP A 243 10.91 -5.05 29.18
C TRP A 243 9.86 -4.31 29.99
N THR A 244 9.71 -3.02 29.71
CA THR A 244 8.56 -2.21 30.13
C THR A 244 7.56 -2.14 28.99
N VAL A 245 6.31 -2.48 29.26
CA VAL A 245 5.24 -2.55 28.25
C VAL A 245 4.17 -1.51 28.53
N GLU A 246 4.03 -0.55 27.62
CA GLU A 246 2.94 0.42 27.59
C GLU A 246 1.80 -0.12 26.70
N LEU A 247 0.56 -0.07 27.20
CA LEU A 247 -0.61 -0.57 26.48
C LEU A 247 -1.65 0.55 26.41
N LEU A 248 -1.91 1.03 25.20
CA LEU A 248 -2.86 2.10 24.88
C LEU A 248 -4.00 1.51 24.05
N LEU A 249 -5.13 1.22 24.69
CA LEU A 249 -6.26 0.58 24.04
C LEU A 249 -7.50 1.47 24.06
N LYS A 250 -8.36 1.29 23.06
CA LYS A 250 -9.70 1.88 23.00
C LYS A 250 -9.63 3.40 23.20
N GLU A 251 -10.30 3.94 24.22
CA GLU A 251 -10.36 5.37 24.54
C GLU A 251 -8.97 6.03 24.75
N GLN A 252 -7.92 5.24 24.99
CA GLN A 252 -6.54 5.72 25.12
C GLN A 252 -5.77 5.75 23.78
N ALA A 253 -6.26 5.06 22.76
CA ALA A 253 -5.63 4.93 21.45
C ALA A 253 -5.97 6.12 20.53
N THR A 254 -5.81 7.35 21.04
CA THR A 254 -6.13 8.57 20.31
C THR A 254 -4.99 9.02 19.39
N TYR A 255 -5.32 9.91 18.46
CA TYR A 255 -4.38 10.63 17.61
C TYR A 255 -3.31 11.33 18.44
N ALA A 256 -3.74 12.04 19.50
CA ALA A 256 -2.83 12.74 20.41
C ALA A 256 -1.89 11.78 21.16
N ALA A 257 -2.39 10.62 21.59
CA ALA A 257 -1.58 9.62 22.27
C ALA A 257 -0.52 9.01 21.33
N LEU A 258 -0.89 8.67 20.10
CA LEU A 258 0.06 8.15 19.10
C LEU A 258 1.12 9.19 18.71
N THR A 259 0.69 10.44 18.53
CA THR A 259 1.59 11.59 18.30
C THR A 259 2.61 11.71 19.42
N ASN A 260 2.17 11.73 20.68
CA ASN A 260 3.07 11.81 21.83
C ASN A 260 4.03 10.60 21.90
N LEU A 261 3.56 9.40 21.57
CA LEU A 261 4.35 8.18 21.61
C LEU A 261 5.54 8.21 20.63
N LEU A 262 5.35 8.80 19.45
CA LEU A 262 6.37 8.91 18.40
C LEU A 262 7.23 10.18 18.51
N HIS A 263 6.79 11.19 19.27
CA HIS A 263 7.51 12.47 19.40
C HIS A 263 8.24 12.65 20.73
N ARG A 264 7.97 11.81 21.72
CA ARG A 264 8.66 11.89 23.01
C ARG A 264 10.13 11.51 22.91
N ASP A 265 10.94 12.10 23.78
CA ASP A 265 12.38 11.83 23.85
C ASP A 265 12.69 10.35 24.09
N ASN A 266 11.85 9.63 24.85
CA ASN A 266 11.99 8.20 25.07
C ASN A 266 10.96 7.42 24.23
N THR A 267 11.04 7.56 22.91
CA THR A 267 10.23 6.76 21.97
C THR A 267 10.52 5.28 22.23
N PRO A 268 9.49 4.40 22.28
CA PRO A 268 9.70 2.99 22.57
C PRO A 268 10.59 2.31 21.52
N ALA A 269 11.41 1.36 21.94
CA ALA A 269 12.25 0.58 21.03
C ALA A 269 11.41 -0.25 20.06
N LEU A 270 10.24 -0.70 20.50
CA LEU A 270 9.29 -1.47 19.72
C LEU A 270 7.89 -0.85 19.82
N LEU A 271 7.25 -0.55 18.69
CA LEU A 271 5.85 -0.13 18.63
C LEU A 271 5.05 -1.11 17.80
N PHE A 272 3.98 -1.65 18.34
CA PHE A 272 2.98 -2.41 17.60
C PHE A 272 1.66 -1.66 17.58
N THR A 273 1.10 -1.42 16.39
CA THR A 273 -0.19 -0.76 16.20
C THR A 273 -1.20 -1.68 15.51
N ALA A 274 -2.46 -1.69 15.95
CA ALA A 274 -3.56 -2.28 15.19
C ALA A 274 -4.71 -1.29 15.01
N SER A 275 -5.08 -1.06 13.74
CA SER A 275 -6.18 -0.19 13.36
C SER A 275 -6.63 -0.48 11.92
N HIS A 276 -7.60 0.30 11.44
CA HIS A 276 -7.81 0.48 10.02
C HIS A 276 -6.71 1.35 9.39
N GLY A 277 -6.43 1.03 8.12
CA GLY A 277 -5.73 1.94 7.23
C GLY A 277 -6.71 2.83 6.48
N VAL A 278 -6.38 4.11 6.31
CA VAL A 278 -7.18 5.02 5.51
C VAL A 278 -6.88 4.82 4.02
N GLY A 279 -7.91 4.54 3.24
CA GLY A 279 -7.84 4.41 1.78
C GLY A 279 -8.46 5.60 1.07
N PHE A 280 -7.83 6.01 -0.02
CA PHE A 280 -8.27 7.11 -0.87
C PHE A 280 -8.55 6.57 -2.28
N ASP A 281 -9.49 7.20 -2.97
CA ASP A 281 -9.85 6.80 -4.32
C ASP A 281 -8.69 7.05 -5.30
N ALA A 282 -8.62 6.24 -6.36
CA ALA A 282 -7.62 6.42 -7.40
C ALA A 282 -7.77 7.83 -8.02
N GLY A 283 -6.69 8.61 -7.99
CA GLY A 283 -6.68 9.99 -8.46
C GLY A 283 -7.02 11.06 -7.41
N ASP A 284 -7.39 10.69 -6.19
CA ASP A 284 -7.47 11.64 -5.08
C ASP A 284 -6.07 12.22 -4.79
N SER A 285 -5.95 13.54 -4.75
CA SER A 285 -4.67 14.23 -4.54
C SER A 285 -4.00 13.89 -3.19
N ARG A 286 -4.77 13.41 -2.21
CA ARG A 286 -4.28 13.00 -0.89
C ARG A 286 -3.69 11.60 -0.89
N GLN A 287 -3.98 10.78 -1.92
CA GLN A 287 -3.68 9.34 -1.91
C GLN A 287 -2.20 9.05 -1.64
N ALA A 288 -1.28 9.67 -2.39
CA ALA A 288 0.15 9.43 -2.22
C ALA A 288 0.68 9.82 -0.82
N ALA A 289 0.11 10.88 -0.22
CA ALA A 289 0.58 11.43 1.05
C ALA A 289 -0.06 10.75 2.29
N HIS A 290 -1.27 10.21 2.16
CA HIS A 290 -2.07 9.77 3.31
C HIS A 290 -2.59 8.33 3.22
N GLN A 291 -2.54 7.65 2.07
CA GLN A 291 -2.99 6.27 1.99
C GLN A 291 -2.14 5.36 2.88
N GLY A 292 -2.82 4.51 3.66
CA GLY A 292 -2.20 3.69 4.68
C GLY A 292 -1.96 4.40 6.01
N ALA A 293 -2.46 5.64 6.17
CA ALA A 293 -2.49 6.30 7.48
C ALA A 293 -3.27 5.47 8.50
N LEU A 294 -2.87 5.54 9.76
CA LEU A 294 -3.47 4.79 10.85
C LEU A 294 -4.68 5.54 11.37
N LEU A 295 -5.87 4.94 11.27
CA LEU A 295 -7.08 5.52 11.84
C LEU A 295 -6.99 5.52 13.37
N CYS A 296 -7.42 6.60 14.02
CA CYS A 296 -7.33 6.77 15.47
C CYS A 296 -8.68 6.57 16.15
N GLN A 297 -8.67 6.41 17.48
CA GLN A 297 -9.89 6.23 18.27
C GLN A 297 -10.86 7.43 18.15
N ASP A 298 -10.33 8.61 17.82
CA ASP A 298 -11.08 9.86 17.65
C ASP A 298 -12.16 9.77 16.55
N TRP A 299 -12.05 8.80 15.64
CA TRP A 299 -13.07 8.54 14.64
C TRP A 299 -14.37 8.01 15.26
N PRO A 300 -15.54 8.64 15.01
CA PRO A 300 -16.83 8.26 15.61
C PRO A 300 -17.38 6.89 15.17
N GLY A 301 -16.81 6.29 14.13
CA GLY A 301 -17.21 5.00 13.59
C GLY A 301 -17.84 5.05 12.20
N PRO A 302 -18.20 3.88 11.64
CA PRO A 302 -18.70 3.77 10.27
C PRO A 302 -19.93 4.65 10.01
N GLY A 303 -19.95 5.31 8.85
CA GLY A 303 -21.07 6.18 8.45
C GLY A 303 -21.02 7.60 9.01
N SER A 304 -19.89 8.01 9.61
CA SER A 304 -19.65 9.38 10.07
C SER A 304 -19.47 10.42 8.95
N GLY A 305 -19.47 10.01 7.69
CA GLY A 305 -19.13 10.87 6.53
C GLY A 305 -17.63 10.94 6.26
N GLU A 306 -17.22 11.90 5.43
CA GLU A 306 -15.82 12.12 5.05
C GLU A 306 -14.90 12.23 6.28
N LEU A 307 -13.75 11.54 6.22
CA LEU A 307 -12.74 11.56 7.27
C LEU A 307 -12.05 12.92 7.33
N ILE A 308 -12.03 13.50 8.53
CA ILE A 308 -11.22 14.68 8.81
C ILE A 308 -9.81 14.27 9.27
N LYS A 309 -8.86 15.19 9.11
CA LYS A 309 -7.43 14.94 9.38
C LYS A 309 -7.14 14.50 10.83
N ASP A 310 -7.89 15.03 11.79
CA ASP A 310 -7.68 14.73 13.22
C ASP A 310 -8.07 13.31 13.62
N TRP A 311 -8.68 12.55 12.70
CA TRP A 311 -9.07 11.15 12.93
C TRP A 311 -8.01 10.15 12.49
N TYR A 312 -6.94 10.56 11.82
CA TYR A 312 -5.92 9.63 11.35
C TYR A 312 -4.50 10.19 11.37
N PHE A 313 -3.55 9.31 11.68
CA PHE A 313 -2.12 9.61 11.78
C PHE A 313 -1.38 9.14 10.52
N SER A 314 -0.71 10.08 9.86
CA SER A 314 -0.04 9.92 8.56
C SER A 314 1.43 10.33 8.64
N GLY A 315 2.18 10.11 7.56
CA GLY A 315 3.59 10.52 7.51
C GLY A 315 3.80 12.03 7.69
N ALA A 316 2.81 12.86 7.35
CA ALA A 316 2.86 14.31 7.54
C ALA A 316 2.86 14.73 9.02
N ASP A 317 2.42 13.84 9.92
CA ASP A 317 2.30 14.12 11.34
C ASP A 317 3.59 13.84 12.10
N ILE A 318 4.58 13.19 11.48
CA ILE A 318 5.91 12.97 12.07
C ILE A 318 6.65 14.30 12.14
N ALA A 319 6.79 14.83 13.35
CA ALA A 319 7.44 16.11 13.59
C ALA A 319 8.95 16.03 13.38
N GLN A 320 9.57 17.12 12.90
CA GLN A 320 11.03 17.20 12.67
C GLN A 320 11.89 16.93 13.91
N HIS A 321 11.30 17.08 15.11
CA HIS A 321 11.97 16.84 16.38
C HIS A 321 11.76 15.42 16.93
N ALA A 322 11.01 14.56 16.22
CA ALA A 322 10.75 13.19 16.63
C ALA A 322 12.06 12.41 16.85
N ASN A 323 12.00 11.45 17.77
CA ASN A 323 13.17 10.69 18.18
C ASN A 323 13.04 9.20 17.85
N LEU A 324 13.16 8.87 16.57
CA LEU A 324 12.85 7.54 16.05
C LEU A 324 14.07 6.61 15.92
N LEU A 325 15.29 7.13 16.10
CA LEU A 325 16.51 6.37 15.80
C LEU A 325 16.58 5.06 16.59
N GLY A 326 16.61 3.96 15.85
CA GLY A 326 16.79 2.62 16.39
C GLY A 326 15.48 1.87 16.65
N CYS A 327 14.32 2.53 16.59
CA CYS A 327 13.07 1.84 16.84
C CYS A 327 12.68 0.94 15.67
N ILE A 328 11.90 -0.10 15.97
CA ILE A 328 11.20 -0.91 14.98
C ILE A 328 9.71 -0.78 15.23
N THR A 329 8.93 -0.60 14.17
CA THR A 329 7.49 -0.45 14.25
C THR A 329 6.78 -1.56 13.47
N PHE A 330 5.64 -2.01 13.98
CA PHE A 330 4.77 -2.99 13.34
C PHE A 330 3.38 -2.38 13.17
N HIS A 331 2.89 -2.32 11.94
CA HIS A 331 1.58 -1.76 11.61
C HIS A 331 0.63 -2.81 11.04
N PHE A 332 -0.30 -3.26 11.88
CA PHE A 332 -1.50 -3.97 11.44
C PHE A 332 -2.54 -2.94 10.96
N ALA A 333 -2.49 -2.60 9.67
CA ALA A 333 -3.44 -1.69 9.02
C ALA A 333 -3.38 -1.87 7.48
N CYS A 334 -4.50 -1.73 6.80
CA CYS A 334 -4.54 -1.74 5.33
C CYS A 334 -3.65 -0.65 4.73
N TYR A 335 -2.96 -0.97 3.65
CA TYR A 335 -2.06 -0.09 2.91
C TYR A 335 -0.90 0.49 3.74
N GLY A 336 -0.70 0.03 4.98
CA GLY A 336 0.29 0.59 5.90
C GLY A 336 1.73 0.44 5.39
N GLY A 337 2.00 -0.58 4.57
CA GLY A 337 3.28 -0.79 3.88
C GLY A 337 3.32 -0.24 2.45
N GLY A 338 2.17 -0.11 1.80
CA GLY A 338 2.07 0.40 0.44
C GLY A 338 0.83 -0.06 -0.31
N THR A 339 0.68 0.47 -1.53
CA THR A 339 -0.47 0.25 -2.40
C THR A 339 -0.01 -0.34 -3.75
N PRO A 340 -0.50 -1.53 -4.15
CA PRO A 340 -0.28 -2.07 -5.49
C PRO A 340 -1.14 -1.35 -6.54
N HIS A 341 -0.82 -1.50 -7.82
CA HIS A 341 -1.53 -0.80 -8.91
C HIS A 341 -2.99 -1.27 -9.03
N ILE A 342 -3.17 -2.58 -8.96
CA ILE A 342 -4.45 -3.28 -9.04
C ILE A 342 -4.75 -3.79 -7.64
N ASP A 343 -6.00 -3.64 -7.19
CA ASP A 343 -6.50 -4.32 -6.00
C ASP A 343 -6.26 -5.82 -6.19
N GLU A 344 -5.37 -6.45 -5.42
CA GLU A 344 -5.13 -7.89 -5.57
C GLU A 344 -6.39 -8.72 -5.26
N PHE A 345 -7.42 -8.06 -4.71
CA PHE A 345 -8.71 -8.56 -4.35
C PHE A 345 -9.85 -8.03 -5.21
N TRP A 346 -9.58 -7.39 -6.35
CA TRP A 346 -10.61 -6.78 -7.22
C TRP A 346 -11.79 -7.70 -7.54
N ARG A 347 -11.51 -9.00 -7.65
CA ARG A 347 -12.54 -10.03 -7.91
C ARG A 347 -13.58 -10.12 -6.79
N MET A 348 -13.30 -9.62 -5.58
CA MET A 348 -14.26 -9.53 -4.46
C MET A 348 -15.47 -8.66 -4.72
N ALA A 349 -15.34 -7.63 -5.57
CA ALA A 349 -16.39 -6.65 -5.81
C ALA A 349 -16.63 -6.35 -7.30
N HIS A 350 -15.75 -6.81 -8.19
CA HIS A 350 -15.73 -6.40 -9.59
C HIS A 350 -15.42 -7.55 -10.56
N ASP A 351 -15.97 -7.48 -11.77
CA ASP A 351 -15.71 -8.42 -12.87
C ASP A 351 -14.44 -8.09 -13.67
N GLN A 352 -13.81 -6.94 -13.41
CA GLN A 352 -12.56 -6.50 -14.04
C GLN A 352 -11.53 -6.02 -13.00
N PRO A 353 -10.21 -6.12 -13.30
CA PRO A 353 -9.15 -5.55 -12.46
C PRO A 353 -9.43 -4.10 -12.09
N GLN A 354 -9.60 -3.85 -10.80
CA GLN A 354 -9.80 -2.50 -10.29
C GLN A 354 -8.45 -1.84 -10.08
N VAL A 355 -8.17 -0.81 -10.87
CA VAL A 355 -7.05 0.09 -10.60
C VAL A 355 -7.35 0.88 -9.33
N ILE A 356 -6.53 0.69 -8.30
CA ILE A 356 -6.67 1.41 -7.02
C ILE A 356 -5.68 2.55 -6.87
N THR A 357 -4.63 2.58 -7.68
CA THR A 357 -3.75 3.74 -7.86
C THR A 357 -3.16 3.74 -9.26
N PRO A 358 -3.05 4.90 -9.93
CA PRO A 358 -2.35 5.01 -11.21
C PRO A 358 -0.91 4.51 -11.15
N THR A 359 -0.22 4.73 -10.03
CA THR A 359 1.18 4.34 -9.81
C THR A 359 1.30 3.64 -8.46
N PRO A 360 1.82 2.40 -8.37
CA PRO A 360 1.99 1.72 -7.10
C PRO A 360 3.13 2.36 -6.28
N PHE A 361 2.96 2.43 -4.95
CA PHE A 361 3.88 3.15 -4.06
C PHE A 361 4.00 2.51 -2.67
N VAL A 362 5.16 2.70 -2.02
CA VAL A 362 5.33 2.47 -0.58
C VAL A 362 4.66 3.61 0.20
N ALA A 363 3.96 3.30 1.29
CA ALA A 363 3.18 4.28 2.04
C ALA A 363 4.05 5.39 2.66
N ALA A 364 3.49 6.60 2.77
CA ALA A 364 4.23 7.78 3.23
C ALA A 364 4.68 7.70 4.70
N LEU A 365 3.89 7.06 5.57
CA LEU A 365 4.23 6.94 7.00
C LEU A 365 5.53 6.14 7.21
N PRO A 366 5.69 4.90 6.69
CA PRO A 366 6.97 4.20 6.74
C PRO A 366 8.14 4.99 6.15
N LYS A 367 7.96 5.64 4.98
CA LYS A 367 9.00 6.46 4.37
C LYS A 367 9.51 7.54 5.34
N LYS A 368 8.59 8.24 6.00
CA LYS A 368 8.92 9.31 6.97
C LYS A 368 9.54 8.78 8.26
N LEU A 369 9.11 7.62 8.74
CA LEU A 369 9.71 6.98 9.92
C LEU A 369 11.16 6.57 9.66
N LEU A 370 11.43 5.93 8.51
CA LEU A 370 12.74 5.41 8.15
C LEU A 370 13.75 6.51 7.79
N ALA A 371 13.33 7.53 7.01
CA ALA A 371 14.21 8.60 6.52
C ALA A 371 14.30 9.82 7.46
N HIS A 372 13.91 9.68 8.73
CA HIS A 372 13.86 10.83 9.64
C HIS A 372 15.26 11.45 9.85
N ARG A 373 15.39 12.76 9.61
CA ARG A 373 16.69 13.48 9.54
C ARG A 373 17.49 13.52 10.84
N ARG A 374 16.82 13.33 11.98
CA ARG A 374 17.46 13.24 13.31
C ARG A 374 17.75 11.80 13.73
N GLY A 375 17.71 10.88 12.78
CA GLY A 375 17.78 9.45 12.98
C GLY A 375 16.37 8.83 12.95
N GLY A 376 16.19 7.87 12.06
CA GLY A 376 14.93 7.20 11.77
C GLY A 376 14.79 5.83 12.38
N ALA A 377 13.56 5.32 12.32
CA ALA A 377 13.27 3.92 12.59
C ALA A 377 14.17 3.03 11.70
N LEU A 378 14.56 1.86 12.20
CA LEU A 378 15.40 0.94 11.44
C LEU A 378 14.58 0.09 10.47
N ALA A 379 13.36 -0.26 10.88
CA ALA A 379 12.45 -1.04 10.08
C ALA A 379 10.99 -0.75 10.44
N VAL A 380 10.13 -0.91 9.44
CA VAL A 380 8.67 -0.96 9.59
C VAL A 380 8.19 -2.28 9.02
N ILE A 381 7.52 -3.08 9.84
CA ILE A 381 6.79 -4.27 9.39
C ILE A 381 5.35 -3.84 9.15
N ALA A 382 4.87 -3.96 7.92
CA ALA A 382 3.52 -3.50 7.60
C ALA A 382 2.90 -4.31 6.48
N HIS A 383 1.57 -4.21 6.38
CA HIS A 383 0.80 -4.89 5.35
C HIS A 383 0.79 -4.10 4.04
N THR A 384 1.08 -4.78 2.93
CA THR A 384 0.98 -4.28 1.56
C THR A 384 -0.38 -4.69 1.01
N ASP A 385 -1.17 -3.72 0.54
CA ASP A 385 -2.60 -3.90 0.21
C ASP A 385 -3.50 -4.05 1.47
N ARG A 386 -4.58 -4.83 1.42
CA ARG A 386 -5.57 -4.92 2.52
C ARG A 386 -5.18 -5.94 3.60
N ALA A 387 -5.17 -5.49 4.86
CA ALA A 387 -5.02 -6.34 6.04
C ALA A 387 -6.39 -6.80 6.56
N TRP A 388 -6.54 -8.05 6.97
CA TRP A 388 -7.83 -8.60 7.45
C TRP A 388 -7.71 -9.26 8.82
N GLY A 389 -8.85 -9.57 9.45
CA GLY A 389 -8.84 -10.24 10.75
C GLY A 389 -8.22 -11.65 10.71
N TYR A 390 -8.11 -12.27 9.53
CA TYR A 390 -7.67 -13.66 9.36
C TYR A 390 -6.18 -13.89 9.67
N SER A 391 -5.41 -12.82 9.80
CA SER A 391 -4.07 -12.83 10.37
C SER A 391 -4.06 -13.43 11.79
N PHE A 392 -5.11 -13.18 12.58
CA PHE A 392 -5.24 -13.59 13.98
C PHE A 392 -6.59 -14.26 14.31
N LEU A 393 -7.40 -14.54 13.29
CA LEU A 393 -8.67 -15.26 13.37
C LEU A 393 -8.58 -16.51 12.48
N SER A 394 -8.44 -17.69 13.10
CA SER A 394 -8.30 -18.94 12.35
C SER A 394 -9.67 -19.45 11.87
N PRO A 395 -9.77 -19.93 10.60
CA PRO A 395 -10.99 -20.55 10.08
C PRO A 395 -11.53 -21.65 11.00
N GLY A 396 -12.82 -21.61 11.31
CA GLY A 396 -13.48 -22.66 12.12
C GLY A 396 -13.17 -22.64 13.63
N ILE A 397 -12.28 -21.74 14.08
CA ILE A 397 -11.99 -21.54 15.50
C ILE A 397 -12.61 -20.21 15.91
N ARG A 398 -13.59 -20.25 16.82
CA ARG A 398 -14.04 -19.01 17.47
C ARG A 398 -12.89 -18.51 18.35
N PRO A 399 -12.29 -17.34 18.07
CA PRO A 399 -11.32 -16.77 18.98
C PRO A 399 -12.02 -16.57 20.32
N ASP A 400 -11.35 -16.94 21.40
CA ASP A 400 -11.70 -16.44 22.71
C ASP A 400 -10.42 -15.96 23.39
N ALA A 401 -10.56 -15.19 24.46
CA ALA A 401 -9.42 -14.66 25.20
C ALA A 401 -8.49 -15.75 25.76
N LYS A 402 -8.88 -17.03 25.74
CA LYS A 402 -8.10 -18.17 26.23
C LYS A 402 -7.39 -18.95 25.10
N ASN A 403 -7.76 -18.72 23.84
CA ASN A 403 -7.13 -19.35 22.67
C ASN A 403 -6.88 -18.33 21.54
N PRO A 404 -6.07 -17.28 21.79
CA PRO A 404 -5.71 -16.32 20.75
C PRO A 404 -4.89 -17.00 19.65
N GLN A 405 -5.13 -16.66 18.39
CA GLN A 405 -4.40 -17.21 17.23
C GLN A 405 -3.24 -16.28 16.84
N THR A 406 -2.48 -15.84 17.83
CA THR A 406 -1.42 -14.82 17.70
C THR A 406 -0.01 -15.39 17.58
N VAL A 407 0.15 -16.73 17.59
CA VAL A 407 1.45 -17.42 17.69
C VAL A 407 2.50 -16.92 16.70
N ALA A 408 2.11 -16.63 15.45
CA ALA A 408 3.05 -16.11 14.46
C ALA A 408 3.56 -14.71 14.85
N PHE A 409 2.66 -13.81 15.28
CA PHE A 409 3.02 -12.48 15.79
C PHE A 409 3.83 -12.56 17.08
N ASP A 410 3.43 -13.40 18.04
CA ASP A 410 4.18 -13.64 19.29
C ASP A 410 5.62 -14.08 18.98
N SER A 411 5.77 -14.97 18.00
CA SER A 411 7.08 -15.46 17.56
C SER A 411 7.94 -14.34 16.95
N VAL A 412 7.36 -13.48 16.09
CA VAL A 412 8.09 -12.31 15.55
C VAL A 412 8.56 -11.41 16.70
N LEU A 413 7.66 -11.05 17.62
CA LEU A 413 7.98 -10.16 18.73
C LEU A 413 9.04 -10.75 19.66
N ALA A 414 8.97 -12.05 19.94
CA ALA A 414 9.96 -12.76 20.73
C ALA A 414 11.35 -12.75 20.06
N GLN A 415 11.42 -12.95 18.73
CA GLN A 415 12.68 -12.88 17.98
C GLN A 415 13.28 -11.46 18.01
N LEU A 416 12.45 -10.43 17.81
CA LEU A 416 12.89 -9.03 17.90
C LEU A 416 13.42 -8.71 19.31
N ALA A 417 12.71 -9.14 20.36
CA ALA A 417 13.13 -8.97 21.74
C ALA A 417 14.44 -9.73 22.07
N ALA A 418 14.70 -10.84 21.38
CA ALA A 418 15.92 -11.64 21.47
C ALA A 418 17.09 -11.10 20.60
N GLY A 419 16.89 -10.00 19.88
CA GLY A 419 17.95 -9.35 19.08
C GLY A 419 18.21 -10.04 17.73
N TYR A 420 17.21 -10.73 17.18
CA TYR A 420 17.28 -11.24 15.81
C TYR A 420 17.12 -10.10 14.81
N PRO A 421 17.75 -10.21 13.63
CA PRO A 421 17.43 -9.35 12.49
C PRO A 421 15.95 -9.39 12.13
N VAL A 422 15.39 -8.25 11.77
CA VAL A 422 13.96 -8.10 11.49
C VAL A 422 13.47 -9.03 10.39
N GLY A 423 14.27 -9.24 9.34
CA GLY A 423 13.92 -10.13 8.24
C GLY A 423 13.79 -11.59 8.68
N ALA A 424 14.69 -12.07 9.55
CA ALA A 424 14.58 -13.42 10.12
C ALA A 424 13.47 -13.52 11.17
N ALA A 425 13.14 -12.41 11.85
CA ALA A 425 12.04 -12.40 12.82
C ALA A 425 10.68 -12.58 12.13
N VAL A 426 10.48 -11.98 10.95
CA VAL A 426 9.21 -12.08 10.22
C VAL A 426 9.00 -13.42 9.49
N ASP A 427 10.01 -14.31 9.46
CA ASP A 427 9.91 -15.62 8.83
C ASP A 427 8.67 -16.40 9.31
N PHE A 428 8.27 -16.31 10.59
CA PHE A 428 7.08 -16.99 11.11
C PHE A 428 5.77 -16.55 10.44
N LEU A 429 5.68 -15.30 9.97
CA LEU A 429 4.53 -14.84 9.16
C LEU A 429 4.59 -15.46 7.75
N ASN A 430 5.79 -15.57 7.18
CA ASN A 430 6.02 -16.18 5.87
C ASN A 430 5.77 -17.70 5.88
N GLU A 431 6.14 -18.38 6.97
CA GLU A 431 5.86 -19.81 7.19
C GLU A 431 4.35 -20.06 7.29
N ARG A 432 3.64 -19.21 8.05
CA ARG A 432 2.17 -19.24 8.11
C ARG A 432 1.55 -19.03 6.73
N TYR A 433 2.03 -18.06 5.95
CA TYR A 433 1.58 -17.88 4.57
C TYR A 433 1.83 -19.13 3.72
N ALA A 434 3.03 -19.71 3.78
CA ALA A 434 3.38 -20.89 3.01
C ALA A 434 2.52 -22.12 3.35
N GLU A 435 2.21 -22.33 4.64
CA GLU A 435 1.30 -23.37 5.11
C GLU A 435 -0.11 -23.19 4.50
N ILE A 436 -0.70 -22.01 4.70
CA ILE A 436 -2.06 -21.69 4.23
C ILE A 436 -2.14 -21.77 2.69
N ALA A 437 -1.09 -21.34 1.98
CA ALA A 437 -1.02 -21.43 0.53
C ALA A 437 -1.02 -22.89 0.03
N CYS A 438 -0.31 -23.79 0.72
CA CYS A 438 -0.31 -25.21 0.39
C CYS A 438 -1.68 -25.86 0.64
N ASP A 439 -2.34 -25.50 1.75
CA ASP A 439 -3.69 -25.96 2.04
C ASP A 439 -4.69 -25.46 1.00
N LEU A 440 -4.61 -24.18 0.62
CA LEU A 440 -5.49 -23.57 -0.39
C LEU A 440 -5.31 -24.25 -1.75
N ALA A 441 -4.07 -24.44 -2.19
CA ALA A 441 -3.77 -25.15 -3.43
C ALA A 441 -4.35 -26.57 -3.41
N SER A 442 -4.22 -27.29 -2.29
CA SER A 442 -4.78 -28.64 -2.12
C SER A 442 -6.31 -28.66 -2.19
N ARG A 443 -6.99 -27.65 -1.63
CA ARG A 443 -8.46 -27.53 -1.71
C ARG A 443 -8.94 -27.20 -3.12
N LEU A 444 -8.20 -26.36 -3.85
CA LEU A 444 -8.51 -26.06 -5.25
C LEU A 444 -8.30 -27.29 -6.15
N ASP A 445 -7.22 -28.05 -5.95
CA ASP A 445 -6.98 -29.31 -6.66
C ASP A 445 -8.10 -30.33 -6.39
N ASP A 446 -8.60 -30.40 -5.15
CA ASP A 446 -9.73 -31.25 -4.79
C ASP A 446 -11.01 -30.87 -5.55
N ILE A 447 -11.28 -29.57 -5.71
CA ILE A 447 -12.40 -29.04 -6.49
C ILE A 447 -12.24 -29.36 -7.98
N ASP A 448 -11.05 -29.16 -8.54
CA ASP A 448 -10.73 -29.49 -9.93
C ASP A 448 -10.92 -31.00 -10.21
N ASN A 449 -10.68 -31.85 -9.20
CA ASN A 449 -10.93 -33.29 -9.24
C ASN A 449 -12.38 -33.69 -8.89
N GLY A 450 -13.30 -32.74 -8.79
CA GLY A 450 -14.73 -32.97 -8.61
C GLY A 450 -15.20 -33.18 -7.17
N LYS A 451 -14.34 -32.98 -6.16
CA LYS A 451 -14.79 -33.00 -4.77
C LYS A 451 -15.59 -31.74 -4.44
N LYS A 452 -16.66 -31.92 -3.66
CA LYS A 452 -17.42 -30.82 -3.09
C LYS A 452 -16.75 -30.35 -1.80
N ILE A 453 -16.33 -29.10 -1.76
CA ILE A 453 -15.75 -28.43 -0.58
C ILE A 453 -16.79 -27.47 0.01
N ASP A 454 -16.80 -27.30 1.33
CA ASP A 454 -17.63 -26.27 1.98
C ASP A 454 -17.21 -24.88 1.46
N PRO A 455 -18.14 -24.09 0.91
CA PRO A 455 -17.83 -22.74 0.47
C PRO A 455 -17.17 -21.86 1.54
N THR A 456 -17.60 -22.02 2.79
CA THR A 456 -17.11 -21.26 3.94
C THR A 456 -15.65 -21.57 4.23
N ASP A 457 -15.28 -22.86 4.18
CA ASP A 457 -13.90 -23.29 4.38
C ASP A 457 -12.98 -22.71 3.32
N LEU A 458 -13.39 -22.78 2.05
CA LEU A 458 -12.60 -22.23 0.95
C LEU A 458 -12.46 -20.70 1.03
N ALA A 459 -13.55 -20.01 1.34
CA ALA A 459 -13.55 -18.56 1.51
C ALA A 459 -12.61 -18.12 2.64
N ASN A 460 -12.68 -18.81 3.78
CA ASN A 460 -11.84 -18.53 4.93
C ASN A 460 -10.36 -18.79 4.62
N LEU A 461 -10.04 -19.90 3.96
CA LEU A 461 -8.67 -20.27 3.61
C LEU A 461 -8.06 -19.33 2.56
N TRP A 462 -8.86 -18.95 1.56
CA TRP A 462 -8.45 -17.96 0.55
C TRP A 462 -8.21 -16.58 1.17
N THR A 463 -9.07 -16.16 2.10
CA THR A 463 -8.93 -14.89 2.81
C THR A 463 -7.68 -14.91 3.68
N ALA A 464 -7.45 -15.98 4.45
CA ALA A 464 -6.27 -16.14 5.30
C ALA A 464 -4.96 -16.18 4.50
N ASN A 465 -4.94 -16.86 3.35
CA ASN A 465 -3.78 -16.94 2.47
C ASN A 465 -3.33 -15.54 2.00
N ASN A 466 -4.29 -14.77 1.52
CA ASN A 466 -4.06 -13.45 0.97
C ASN A 466 -3.65 -12.44 2.03
N ASP A 467 -4.24 -12.52 3.22
CA ASP A 467 -3.87 -11.68 4.35
C ASP A 467 -2.44 -11.99 4.86
N ALA A 468 -2.12 -13.27 5.04
CA ALA A 468 -0.80 -13.71 5.49
C ALA A 468 0.32 -13.33 4.51
N ARG A 469 0.03 -13.25 3.20
CA ARG A 469 0.98 -12.84 2.17
C ARG A 469 1.43 -11.38 2.30
N GLY A 470 0.60 -10.51 2.90
CA GLY A 470 0.75 -9.07 2.76
C GLY A 470 1.79 -8.40 3.67
N TYR A 471 2.25 -9.07 4.74
CA TYR A 471 3.28 -8.49 5.61
C TYR A 471 4.65 -8.48 4.94
N GLY A 472 5.30 -7.32 4.94
CA GLY A 472 6.68 -7.18 4.47
C GLY A 472 7.48 -6.24 5.35
N VAL A 473 8.80 -6.35 5.25
CA VAL A 473 9.73 -5.41 5.90
C VAL A 473 10.03 -4.24 4.95
N LEU A 474 9.88 -3.02 5.47
CA LEU A 474 10.41 -1.80 4.89
C LEU A 474 11.63 -1.38 5.72
N GLY A 475 12.77 -1.23 5.06
CA GLY A 475 14.09 -1.15 5.69
C GLY A 475 15.01 -2.31 5.26
N ASP A 476 16.27 -2.24 5.70
CA ASP A 476 17.25 -3.32 5.59
C ASP A 476 16.84 -4.50 6.49
N PRO A 477 16.63 -5.71 5.93
CA PRO A 477 16.17 -6.86 6.70
C PRO A 477 17.18 -7.37 7.73
N ALA A 478 18.44 -6.92 7.69
CA ALA A 478 19.49 -7.32 8.62
C ALA A 478 19.54 -6.49 9.92
N VAL A 479 18.79 -5.38 10.01
CA VAL A 479 18.73 -4.53 11.22
C VAL A 479 18.04 -5.25 12.37
N ARG A 480 18.40 -4.89 13.60
CA ARG A 480 17.85 -5.48 14.84
C ARG A 480 17.71 -4.42 15.92
N LEU A 481 16.98 -4.75 16.99
CA LEU A 481 16.91 -3.88 18.16
C LEU A 481 18.25 -3.91 18.93
N HIS A 482 18.91 -2.75 19.01
CA HIS A 482 20.10 -2.56 19.84
C HIS A 482 19.67 -2.09 21.23
N LEU A 483 19.64 -3.00 22.20
CA LEU A 483 19.08 -2.78 23.53
C LEU A 483 20.20 -2.63 24.58
N SER A 484 20.02 -1.74 25.56
CA SER A 484 20.93 -1.55 26.69
C SER A 484 20.18 -1.55 28.01
N ASP A 485 20.80 -2.11 29.06
CA ASP A 485 20.29 -2.03 30.43
C ASP A 485 20.53 -0.64 31.06
N ASN A 486 21.48 0.13 30.51
CA ASN A 486 21.75 1.53 30.87
C ASN A 486 21.68 2.39 29.60
N PRO A 487 20.47 2.67 29.08
CA PRO A 487 20.33 3.46 27.87
C PRO A 487 20.84 4.88 28.14
N THR A 488 21.85 5.31 27.38
CA THR A 488 22.25 6.72 27.41
C THR A 488 21.37 7.46 26.41
N PRO A 489 20.77 8.60 26.76
CA PRO A 489 20.09 9.44 25.79
C PRO A 489 21.12 9.86 24.73
N VAL A 490 21.11 9.19 23.58
CA VAL A 490 22.01 9.55 22.50
C VAL A 490 21.59 10.94 22.04
N ARG A 491 22.43 11.95 22.35
CA ARG A 491 22.30 13.28 21.77
C ARG A 491 22.59 13.13 20.27
N ARG A 492 21.53 13.15 19.48
CA ARG A 492 21.60 12.94 18.03
C ARG A 492 21.81 14.29 17.36
N ASN A 493 23.01 14.50 16.83
CA ASN A 493 23.31 15.62 15.96
C ASN A 493 22.47 15.49 14.67
N LEU A 494 22.12 16.61 14.06
CA LEU A 494 21.54 16.60 12.72
C LEU A 494 22.52 15.84 11.80
N ILE A 495 22.00 14.84 11.10
CA ILE A 495 22.75 14.15 10.05
C ILE A 495 23.13 15.21 9.02
N SER A 496 24.42 15.57 9.00
CA SER A 496 24.99 16.44 7.99
C SER A 496 25.42 15.57 6.83
N ILE A 497 24.70 15.67 5.71
CA ILE A 497 25.10 15.01 4.47
C ILE A 497 26.37 15.72 3.98
N SER A 498 27.52 15.12 4.24
CA SER A 498 28.79 15.65 3.75
C SER A 498 28.91 15.36 2.26
N GLY A 499 28.66 16.36 1.43
CA GLY A 499 28.99 16.33 0.00
C GLY A 499 27.78 16.12 -0.92
N GLY A 500 27.06 17.20 -1.17
CA GLY A 500 26.27 17.38 -2.38
C GLY A 500 26.54 18.78 -2.89
N THR A 501 27.27 18.91 -4.00
CA THR A 501 27.17 20.11 -4.84
C THR A 501 25.67 20.37 -5.06
N GLN A 502 25.18 21.52 -4.62
CA GLN A 502 23.85 22.00 -4.99
C GLN A 502 23.77 22.00 -6.53
N SER A 503 23.18 20.96 -7.10
CA SER A 503 22.64 21.03 -8.45
C SER A 503 21.31 21.74 -8.31
N THR A 504 21.35 23.05 -8.50
CA THR A 504 20.16 23.90 -8.55
C THR A 504 19.34 23.53 -9.77
N VAL A 505 18.27 22.75 -9.56
CA VAL A 505 17.10 22.86 -10.43
C VAL A 505 16.47 24.22 -10.11
N PRO A 506 16.31 25.14 -11.08
CA PRO A 506 15.80 26.48 -10.78
C PRO A 506 14.35 26.41 -10.29
N GLN A 507 14.08 26.91 -9.09
CA GLN A 507 12.73 27.32 -8.71
C GLN A 507 12.55 28.81 -9.06
N PRO A 508 11.41 29.22 -9.65
CA PRO A 508 11.03 30.63 -9.73
C PRO A 508 10.60 31.15 -8.36
N ASP A 509 11.07 32.34 -8.04
CA ASP A 509 10.90 33.08 -6.78
C ASP A 509 9.43 33.31 -6.36
N PRO A 510 9.15 33.36 -5.04
CA PRO A 510 7.88 33.77 -4.48
C PRO A 510 7.93 35.24 -4.07
N ASP A 511 7.36 36.13 -4.88
CA ASP A 511 7.00 37.46 -4.37
C ASP A 511 5.86 38.03 -5.22
N PHE A 512 4.67 38.13 -4.63
CA PHE A 512 3.85 39.33 -4.66
C PHE A 512 2.74 39.21 -3.63
N HIS A 513 2.96 39.90 -2.51
CA HIS A 513 1.95 40.24 -1.50
C HIS A 513 0.92 41.25 -2.03
N GLN A 514 -0.14 41.43 -1.23
CA GLN A 514 -1.15 42.51 -1.19
C GLN A 514 -2.37 42.30 -2.10
N GLU A 515 -3.62 42.54 -1.71
CA GLU A 515 -4.27 43.09 -0.51
C GLU A 515 -5.78 42.85 -0.71
N ASN A 516 -6.53 42.45 0.33
CA ASN A 516 -8.00 42.59 0.35
C ASN A 516 -8.32 43.98 0.91
N PRO A 517 -9.26 44.77 0.33
CA PRO A 517 -10.65 44.83 0.85
C PRO A 517 -11.70 45.38 -0.17
N PRO A 518 -12.98 45.71 0.17
CA PRO A 518 -13.91 45.20 1.19
C PRO A 518 -15.26 44.70 0.59
N MET A 519 -16.12 44.18 1.47
CA MET A 519 -17.56 43.94 1.29
C MET A 519 -18.31 45.01 0.48
N ASN A 520 -19.29 44.57 -0.33
CA ASN A 520 -20.59 45.23 -0.32
C ASN A 520 -21.77 44.30 -0.68
N SER A 521 -22.84 44.56 0.04
CA SER A 521 -24.12 43.86 0.17
C SER A 521 -25.11 44.05 -0.99
N SER A 522 -25.95 43.04 -1.23
CA SER A 522 -27.43 43.12 -1.37
C SER A 522 -27.92 41.78 -1.99
N SER A 523 -28.53 40.88 -1.21
CA SER A 523 -29.96 40.81 -0.88
C SER A 523 -30.88 40.81 -2.11
N ASP A 524 -31.39 39.63 -2.51
CA ASP A 524 -32.83 39.41 -2.34
C ASP A 524 -33.22 37.92 -2.28
N THR A 525 -34.25 37.68 -1.49
CA THR A 525 -34.71 36.39 -0.92
C THR A 525 -35.94 35.87 -1.73
N PRO A 526 -36.56 34.68 -1.50
CA PRO A 526 -37.02 34.19 -0.20
C PRO A 526 -36.81 32.70 0.11
N LYS A 527 -36.56 32.49 1.41
CA LYS A 527 -36.70 31.24 2.16
C LYS A 527 -38.11 30.67 2.03
N LYS A 528 -38.19 29.33 2.07
CA LYS A 528 -39.34 28.62 2.63
C LYS A 528 -38.82 27.63 3.66
N ASP A 529 -39.11 27.94 4.92
CA ASP A 529 -39.05 27.02 6.04
C ASP A 529 -40.03 25.86 5.80
N LEU A 530 -39.68 24.67 6.27
CA LEU A 530 -40.64 23.64 6.69
C LEU A 530 -39.92 22.68 7.66
N ASP A 531 -40.07 23.00 8.93
CA ASP A 531 -39.99 22.08 10.08
C ASP A 531 -41.14 21.07 9.99
N TYR A 532 -40.97 19.84 10.52
CA TYR A 532 -41.94 19.10 11.33
C TYR A 532 -41.43 17.67 11.64
N GLY A 533 -41.07 17.43 12.91
CA GLY A 533 -41.86 16.61 13.82
C GLY A 533 -41.93 15.08 13.65
N LEU A 534 -41.43 14.37 14.68
CA LEU A 534 -41.58 12.95 14.98
C LEU A 534 -43.03 12.49 15.32
N PHE A 535 -43.25 11.18 15.11
CA PHE A 535 -44.25 10.24 15.67
C PHE A 535 -45.60 9.99 14.95
N GLY A 536 -45.73 8.75 14.45
CA GLY A 536 -46.87 7.86 14.73
C GLY A 536 -47.92 7.64 13.64
N GLY A 537 -48.22 6.37 13.33
CA GLY A 537 -49.48 5.96 12.69
C GLY A 537 -49.35 5.08 11.45
N LYS A 538 -50.32 4.19 11.23
CA LYS A 538 -50.31 3.02 10.32
C LYS A 538 -50.97 3.26 8.95
N ASP A 539 -50.62 2.35 8.04
CA ASP A 539 -51.32 1.84 6.83
C ASP A 539 -51.23 2.58 5.47
N LYS A 540 -50.58 1.87 4.52
CA LYS A 540 -50.96 1.44 3.15
C LYS A 540 -51.30 2.44 2.02
N ASP A 541 -50.73 2.10 0.84
CA ASP A 541 -50.98 2.52 -0.57
C ASP A 541 -50.54 3.96 -0.95
N GLU A 542 -49.83 4.32 -2.03
CA GLU A 542 -49.15 3.68 -3.19
C GLU A 542 -48.25 4.79 -3.86
N PRO A 543 -47.80 4.78 -5.15
CA PRO A 543 -46.41 4.99 -5.58
C PRO A 543 -46.19 6.25 -6.45
N SER A 544 -46.20 7.45 -5.86
CA SER A 544 -46.05 8.70 -6.65
C SER A 544 -44.59 9.08 -6.94
N ALA A 545 -43.70 8.89 -5.97
CA ALA A 545 -42.29 9.28 -6.08
C ALA A 545 -41.51 8.44 -7.11
N PHE A 546 -41.81 7.14 -7.21
CA PHE A 546 -41.16 6.25 -8.17
C PHE A 546 -41.61 6.54 -9.62
N ARG A 547 -42.89 6.88 -9.84
CA ARG A 547 -43.37 7.28 -11.18
C ARG A 547 -42.81 8.64 -11.60
N GLN A 548 -42.65 9.59 -10.68
CA GLN A 548 -41.99 10.88 -10.97
C GLN A 548 -40.49 10.72 -11.24
N PHE A 549 -39.83 9.79 -10.56
CA PHE A 549 -38.42 9.45 -10.81
C PHE A 549 -38.24 8.79 -12.19
N ILE A 550 -39.10 7.84 -12.56
CA ILE A 550 -39.09 7.20 -13.89
C ILE A 550 -39.37 8.25 -14.99
N ALA A 551 -40.33 9.15 -14.78
CA ALA A 551 -40.63 10.21 -15.73
C ALA A 551 -39.43 11.16 -15.94
N ARG A 552 -38.79 11.62 -14.86
CA ARG A 552 -37.57 12.45 -14.94
C ARG A 552 -36.38 11.72 -15.56
N ALA A 553 -36.20 10.43 -15.24
CA ALA A 553 -35.15 9.62 -15.85
C ALA A 553 -35.36 9.45 -17.35
N THR A 554 -36.62 9.28 -17.78
CA THR A 554 -36.97 9.16 -19.20
C THR A 554 -36.78 10.49 -19.95
N GLU A 555 -37.11 11.62 -19.32
CA GLU A 555 -36.93 12.96 -19.86
C GLU A 555 -35.44 13.32 -19.99
N VAL A 556 -34.63 13.03 -18.97
CA VAL A 556 -33.16 13.20 -18.99
C VAL A 556 -32.48 12.26 -20.00
N LEU A 557 -32.96 11.02 -20.15
CA LEU A 557 -32.48 10.09 -21.17
C LEU A 557 -32.90 10.55 -22.59
N SER A 558 -34.08 11.14 -22.76
CA SER A 558 -34.53 11.66 -24.04
C SER A 558 -33.74 12.91 -24.46
N ASP A 559 -33.43 13.81 -23.52
CA ASP A 559 -32.55 14.97 -23.73
C ASP A 559 -31.09 14.56 -24.01
N ALA A 560 -30.60 13.51 -23.35
CA ALA A 560 -29.27 12.96 -23.61
C ALA A 560 -29.16 12.32 -25.01
N VAL A 561 -30.23 11.65 -25.49
CA VAL A 561 -30.29 11.08 -26.85
C VAL A 561 -30.50 12.18 -27.90
N GLY A 562 -31.29 13.23 -27.61
CA GLY A 562 -31.53 14.37 -28.49
C GLY A 562 -30.29 15.22 -28.75
N ASN A 563 -29.43 15.42 -27.74
CA ASN A 563 -28.15 16.12 -27.88
C ASN A 563 -27.01 15.24 -28.45
N ALA A 564 -27.20 13.92 -28.57
CA ALA A 564 -26.20 12.96 -29.03
C ALA A 564 -26.23 12.66 -30.55
N ALA A 565 -27.07 13.35 -31.33
CA ALA A 565 -27.25 13.05 -32.76
C ALA A 565 -26.00 13.32 -33.61
N THR A 566 -25.15 14.28 -33.22
CA THR A 566 -23.95 14.65 -33.98
C THR A 566 -22.74 14.90 -33.06
N LEU A 567 -21.65 14.15 -33.27
CA LEU A 567 -20.35 14.42 -32.66
C LEU A 567 -19.63 15.51 -33.45
N THR A 568 -19.22 16.60 -32.80
CA THR A 568 -18.42 17.64 -33.46
C THR A 568 -17.08 17.82 -32.74
N VAL A 569 -15.99 17.65 -33.48
CA VAL A 569 -14.61 17.86 -33.02
C VAL A 569 -14.09 19.14 -33.66
N ARG A 570 -13.55 20.05 -32.86
CA ARG A 570 -12.98 21.33 -33.31
C ARG A 570 -11.57 21.48 -32.76
N THR A 571 -10.61 21.76 -33.62
CA THR A 571 -9.22 22.01 -33.23
C THR A 571 -8.91 23.48 -33.46
N TYR A 572 -8.41 24.13 -32.42
CA TYR A 572 -8.05 25.55 -32.44
C TYR A 572 -6.54 25.72 -32.23
N THR A 573 -6.01 26.83 -32.74
CA THR A 573 -4.70 27.35 -32.36
C THR A 573 -4.88 28.70 -31.68
N THR A 574 -4.03 29.01 -30.71
CA THR A 574 -3.99 30.32 -30.05
C THR A 574 -2.54 30.74 -29.83
N GLU A 575 -2.30 32.04 -29.81
CA GLU A 575 -1.01 32.64 -29.46
C GLU A 575 -0.84 32.76 -27.93
N SER A 576 -1.91 32.60 -27.15
CA SER A 576 -1.93 32.76 -25.69
C SER A 576 -2.84 31.73 -25.03
N LEU A 577 -2.32 31.01 -24.03
CA LEU A 577 -3.10 30.11 -23.19
C LEU A 577 -3.79 30.80 -22.00
N LYS A 578 -3.80 32.15 -21.97
CA LYS A 578 -4.61 32.89 -21.00
C LYS A 578 -6.09 32.63 -21.29
N LEU A 579 -6.82 32.18 -20.28
CA LEU A 579 -8.22 31.78 -20.40
C LEU A 579 -9.14 32.96 -20.11
N THR A 580 -10.20 33.08 -20.90
CA THR A 580 -11.35 33.93 -20.62
C THR A 580 -12.18 33.36 -19.45
N ALA A 581 -13.14 34.13 -18.94
CA ALA A 581 -14.01 33.71 -17.83
C ALA A 581 -14.77 32.39 -18.10
N ASP A 582 -14.98 32.05 -19.38
CA ASP A 582 -15.65 30.82 -19.82
C ASP A 582 -14.68 29.64 -20.05
N GLY A 583 -13.40 29.78 -19.66
CA GLY A 583 -12.40 28.72 -19.76
C GLY A 583 -11.84 28.50 -21.17
N ILE A 584 -12.08 29.41 -22.11
CA ILE A 584 -11.58 29.36 -23.49
C ILE A 584 -10.36 30.28 -23.62
N PRO A 585 -9.25 29.85 -24.26
CA PRO A 585 -8.10 30.72 -24.51
C PRO A 585 -8.49 32.00 -25.26
N GLU A 586 -7.84 33.13 -24.95
CA GLU A 586 -8.04 34.39 -25.66
C GLU A 586 -7.71 34.24 -27.17
N ASN A 587 -8.60 34.75 -28.03
CA ASN A 587 -8.50 34.73 -29.51
C ASN A 587 -8.20 33.35 -30.15
N PRO A 588 -9.03 32.32 -29.96
CA PRO A 588 -8.81 31.01 -30.56
C PRO A 588 -9.16 31.04 -32.05
N GLN A 589 -8.24 30.57 -32.90
CA GLN A 589 -8.44 30.43 -34.35
C GLN A 589 -8.84 28.98 -34.67
N LEU A 590 -10.01 28.76 -35.27
CA LEU A 590 -10.44 27.42 -35.68
C LEU A 590 -9.61 26.94 -36.88
N ARG A 591 -8.90 25.81 -36.72
CA ARG A 591 -7.98 25.27 -37.74
C ARG A 591 -8.44 23.95 -38.34
N ALA A 592 -9.33 23.21 -37.69
CA ALA A 592 -9.98 22.04 -38.29
C ALA A 592 -11.29 21.72 -37.56
N MET A 593 -12.28 21.20 -38.29
CA MET A 593 -13.53 20.74 -37.72
C MET A 593 -14.01 19.46 -38.40
N THR A 594 -14.40 18.47 -37.62
CA THR A 594 -15.05 17.25 -38.10
C THR A 594 -16.41 17.10 -37.42
N LYS A 595 -17.47 16.87 -38.20
CA LYS A 595 -18.82 16.60 -37.69
C LYS A 595 -19.26 15.22 -38.16
N ILE A 596 -19.69 14.38 -37.23
CA ILE A 596 -20.10 12.99 -37.47
C ILE A 596 -21.54 12.82 -36.99
N ALA A 597 -22.46 12.56 -37.90
CA ALA A 597 -23.85 12.23 -37.59
C ALA A 597 -23.98 10.84 -36.94
N LEU A 598 -25.19 10.48 -36.51
CA LEU A 598 -25.45 9.21 -35.84
C LEU A 598 -25.42 8.01 -36.81
N ASP A 599 -25.82 8.23 -38.06
CA ASP A 599 -25.78 7.26 -39.16
C ASP A 599 -24.38 7.05 -39.75
N GLY A 600 -23.40 7.86 -39.32
CA GLY A 600 -22.01 7.78 -39.75
C GLY A 600 -21.61 8.82 -40.80
N ASP A 601 -22.54 9.65 -41.28
CA ASP A 601 -22.22 10.72 -42.21
C ASP A 601 -21.20 11.69 -41.57
N THR A 602 -20.08 11.91 -42.28
CA THR A 602 -18.92 12.62 -41.74
C THR A 602 -18.54 13.79 -42.65
N ASP A 603 -18.67 15.01 -42.14
CA ASP A 603 -18.19 16.23 -42.77
C ASP A 603 -16.85 16.66 -42.15
N VAL A 604 -15.86 16.92 -42.99
CA VAL A 604 -14.53 17.39 -42.56
C VAL A 604 -14.23 18.74 -43.21
N TYR A 605 -13.89 19.74 -42.39
CA TYR A 605 -13.55 21.09 -42.81
C TYR A 605 -12.13 21.43 -42.37
N VAL A 606 -11.22 21.64 -43.33
CA VAL A 606 -9.84 22.06 -43.08
C VAL A 606 -9.50 23.21 -44.06
N PRO A 607 -9.10 24.40 -43.57
CA PRO A 607 -8.69 25.49 -44.43
C PRO A 607 -7.32 25.20 -45.06
N THR A 608 -7.18 25.43 -46.36
CA THR A 608 -5.90 25.37 -47.07
C THR A 608 -5.17 26.70 -46.97
N GLN A 609 -3.85 26.65 -46.74
CA GLN A 609 -2.97 27.81 -46.88
C GLN A 609 -2.03 27.53 -48.06
N ASP A 610 -2.00 28.43 -49.05
CA ASP A 610 -1.24 28.25 -50.30
C ASP A 610 -1.54 26.93 -51.06
N GLY A 611 -2.79 26.45 -50.95
CA GLY A 611 -3.25 25.21 -51.60
C GLY A 611 -2.82 23.92 -50.91
N LEU A 612 -2.16 23.98 -49.76
CA LEU A 612 -1.72 22.83 -48.98
C LEU A 612 -2.39 22.79 -47.60
N VAL A 613 -2.58 21.57 -47.08
CA VAL A 613 -3.06 21.31 -45.71
C VAL A 613 -1.86 21.15 -44.79
N ASP A 614 -1.93 21.73 -43.58
CA ASP A 614 -0.93 21.49 -42.54
C ASP A 614 -1.04 20.05 -42.02
N GLU A 615 -0.17 19.17 -42.52
CA GLU A 615 -0.20 17.73 -42.20
C GLU A 615 -0.02 17.44 -40.71
N LYS A 616 0.75 18.24 -39.98
CA LYS A 616 0.98 18.01 -38.54
C LYS A 616 -0.27 18.33 -37.73
N LEU A 617 -0.89 19.47 -38.02
CA LEU A 617 -2.13 19.88 -37.39
C LEU A 617 -3.29 18.95 -37.78
N TRP A 618 -3.29 18.47 -39.02
CA TRP A 618 -4.26 17.50 -39.51
C TRP A 618 -4.15 16.15 -38.80
N ASN A 619 -2.94 15.61 -38.64
CA ASN A 619 -2.73 14.36 -37.90
C ASN A 619 -3.15 14.46 -36.43
N LEU A 620 -2.89 15.62 -35.79
CA LEU A 620 -3.37 15.88 -34.43
C LEU A 620 -4.90 15.93 -34.36
N HIS A 621 -5.56 16.55 -35.34
CA HIS A 621 -7.01 16.60 -35.43
C HIS A 621 -7.60 15.20 -35.61
N LEU A 622 -7.04 14.38 -36.51
CA LEU A 622 -7.48 13.00 -36.73
C LEU A 622 -7.37 12.12 -35.48
N GLU A 623 -6.28 12.24 -34.71
CA GLU A 623 -6.15 11.49 -33.45
C GLU A 623 -7.21 11.94 -32.42
N THR A 624 -7.50 13.25 -32.38
CA THR A 624 -8.57 13.79 -31.52
C THR A 624 -9.94 13.26 -31.94
N VAL A 625 -10.22 13.16 -33.25
CA VAL A 625 -11.44 12.54 -33.78
C VAL A 625 -11.54 11.07 -33.38
N ARG A 626 -10.44 10.32 -33.47
CA ARG A 626 -10.38 8.90 -33.09
C ARG A 626 -10.71 8.70 -31.61
N VAL A 627 -10.12 9.51 -30.72
CA VAL A 627 -10.40 9.47 -29.28
C VAL A 627 -11.87 9.82 -29.00
N ALA A 628 -12.41 10.84 -29.67
CA ALA A 628 -13.79 11.26 -29.49
C ALA A 628 -14.80 10.19 -29.95
N GLN A 629 -14.53 9.47 -31.04
CA GLN A 629 -15.34 8.33 -31.50
C GLN A 629 -15.30 7.16 -30.52
N ALA A 630 -14.13 6.86 -29.93
CA ALA A 630 -13.99 5.81 -28.91
C ALA A 630 -14.82 6.14 -27.65
N HIS A 631 -14.73 7.37 -27.14
CA HIS A 631 -15.55 7.82 -26.01
C HIS A 631 -17.05 7.79 -26.32
N ARG A 632 -17.47 8.21 -27.52
CA ARG A 632 -18.88 8.14 -27.96
C ARG A 632 -19.39 6.69 -27.97
N THR A 633 -18.56 5.74 -28.40
CA THR A 633 -18.91 4.31 -28.44
C THR A 633 -19.10 3.73 -27.04
N GLU A 634 -18.21 4.06 -26.10
CA GLU A 634 -18.37 3.66 -24.69
C GLU A 634 -19.63 4.25 -24.07
N LEU A 635 -19.90 5.54 -24.29
CA LEU A 635 -21.12 6.19 -23.79
C LEU A 635 -22.39 5.52 -24.32
N PHE A 636 -22.44 5.19 -25.62
CA PHE A 636 -23.57 4.44 -26.19
C PHE A 636 -23.68 3.03 -25.61
N ARG A 637 -22.56 2.34 -25.37
CA ARG A 637 -22.56 1.01 -24.74
C ARG A 637 -23.12 1.07 -23.31
N SER A 638 -22.68 2.04 -22.52
CA SER A 638 -23.18 2.26 -21.15
C SER A 638 -24.67 2.64 -21.14
N ALA A 639 -25.11 3.51 -22.05
CA ALA A 639 -26.52 3.89 -22.16
C ALA A 639 -27.42 2.70 -22.59
N MET A 640 -26.93 1.84 -23.49
CA MET A 640 -27.66 0.64 -23.91
C MET A 640 -27.71 -0.45 -22.82
N ALA A 641 -26.68 -0.58 -21.98
CA ALA A 641 -26.71 -1.48 -20.82
C ALA A 641 -27.77 -1.04 -19.79
N LEU A 642 -27.83 0.25 -19.50
CA LEU A 642 -28.86 0.87 -18.65
C LEU A 642 -30.29 0.64 -19.16
N ILE A 643 -30.50 0.65 -20.48
CA ILE A 643 -31.81 0.39 -21.10
C ILE A 643 -32.15 -1.11 -21.10
N ARG A 644 -31.16 -2.01 -21.11
CA ARG A 644 -31.37 -3.46 -21.05
C ARG A 644 -31.58 -4.01 -19.63
N GLY A 645 -31.31 -3.22 -18.59
CA GLY A 645 -31.45 -3.66 -17.20
C GLY A 645 -30.48 -4.78 -16.83
N GLU A 646 -29.29 -4.78 -17.44
CA GLU A 646 -28.14 -5.64 -17.09
C GLU A 646 -27.12 -4.87 -16.26
#